data_AF-S9QHU6-F1
#
_entry.id   AF-S9QHU6-F1
#
_cell.length_a   1.000
_cell.length_b   1.000
_cell.length_c   1.000
_cell.angle_alpha   90.00
_cell.angle_beta   90.00
_cell.angle_gamma   90.00
#
_symmetry.space_group_name_H-M   'P 1'
#
loop_
_entity.id
_entity.type
_entity.pdbx_description
1 polymer ?
#
loop_
_entity_poly.entity_id
_entity_poly.type
_entity_poly.pdbx_seq_one_letter_code
_entity_poly.pdbx_strand_id
1 'polypeptide(L)'
;MGTAKKNMWREWGGRILVASCLSAGVGCGAPAALSVEEGLASEQQAAGSTYEAESAVLSGGAVIATDHPGYSGTGFVGGFTDGNKGNAAAQFTVSASTTGSYDATLRYANGTGSAQTLSLYVDGVKVKQISLGATANWDSWGTRTDTLSLGAGTHTLRYKFDTTDSGNVNLDSLDLSAQATPPPAGSGPLYEAESAALSGGAVIATDHPGYSGTGFVGGFTDANKGNAAAQFTVKVSTTANYEVALRYANGTGVAQTLSLYVDGTKVKQLSLDATANWDSWGTKAETLSLGAGTHTLRYKFDTTDSGNVNLDSITVGDPIVPPPEPPTPPAGSGFVYEAEEQFFSGGVARESTWLRNFSAPGARVIFTVNMDAAAASSVGLRYLNGSGTNKTLNVYVNGLFALTTTLANTGTTWSGKTETLNLRRGLNTITYQYDTGNTGGVSIDALTVVNGKALAARGATLPYQELEAEAGTTNATVLNPNRTPGTVEAESSGRRAVKLTQTGHYVQWSAPQAANSLVVRYGMPDAAAGGGINATLSLYVNGTKLQTLNLTSRHAWVYGGYPYGNSPSTPSKPGEWDPGPHRFYDESRFLLPSSIPAGATVKLQKDSGDTAAYYTIDLIDLEQVEAPQTMPANFVSITSFGAIADDTGDDTQAILNAISNAKSTGKAGVWIPSGAFNINGRVALDNIHLRGAGPWYTRLQATNVGEHFIGTGGNVKVVDLSYVGNVVERNDGADRAAFEENFGTGSLIQNVWIEHAKAGYWIRPGTDGLYIVNGRVRNSFADGINLHAGVKNTMVSHVHARNTGDDAFAMWSDGAINENCTFRYDTAQLPNLANTFAIYNGRDNKLLDSVGADTHYASSGVLITDWFADLPFLGTTEVKRVTFNRTGGEQTVNFSMNAGAVWIHGVRREISGHILVEDVEINDSTFSGLKISWGKGASTNPPVNNYAISPVTLKNVAIKGAGTYGLETFNVPGTATCTNVTVTGAASGGLLNHDNRYTFNKVSGNTGW
;
A
#
# COMPACT_ATOMS: atom_id res chain seq x y z
N MET A 1 16.64 64.94 -35.67
CA MET A 1 17.01 63.58 -36.12
C MET A 1 16.25 62.62 -35.21
N GLY A 2 15.33 61.74 -35.63
CA GLY A 2 15.00 61.24 -36.97
C GLY A 2 15.72 59.92 -37.24
N THR A 3 15.10 58.84 -37.73
CA THR A 3 13.68 58.56 -38.12
C THR A 3 13.50 57.03 -38.08
N ALA A 4 12.50 56.40 -37.46
CA ALA A 4 11.04 56.49 -37.54
C ALA A 4 10.37 55.46 -38.50
N LYS A 5 9.49 54.63 -37.92
CA LYS A 5 8.32 53.95 -38.55
C LYS A 5 8.65 52.69 -39.40
N LYS A 6 7.73 51.73 -39.60
CA LYS A 6 6.26 51.89 -39.77
C LYS A 6 5.48 50.58 -39.44
N ASN A 7 4.45 50.67 -38.59
CA ASN A 7 3.41 49.64 -38.41
C ASN A 7 2.04 50.19 -38.86
N MET A 8 1.48 49.63 -39.93
CA MET A 8 0.11 49.77 -40.48
C MET A 8 -0.11 48.49 -41.33
N TRP A 9 -1.28 47.89 -41.50
CA TRP A 9 -2.68 48.36 -41.42
C TRP A 9 -3.51 47.36 -40.59
N ARG A 10 -4.56 47.72 -39.82
CA ARG A 10 -5.84 48.40 -40.11
C ARG A 10 -6.85 47.53 -40.87
N GLU A 11 -7.98 47.25 -40.23
CA GLU A 11 -9.17 46.62 -40.81
C GLU A 11 -9.88 47.53 -41.83
N TRP A 12 -10.69 46.90 -42.69
CA TRP A 12 -11.96 47.32 -43.34
C TRP A 12 -12.29 46.23 -44.40
N GLY A 13 -13.53 45.95 -44.81
CA GLY A 13 -14.81 46.57 -44.45
C GLY A 13 -15.81 46.63 -45.62
N GLY A 14 -16.22 45.48 -46.18
CA GLY A 14 -17.25 45.39 -47.24
C GLY A 14 -17.42 43.96 -47.75
N ARG A 15 -18.54 43.27 -47.52
CA ARG A 15 -19.88 43.41 -48.13
C ARG A 15 -19.96 42.98 -49.60
N ILE A 16 -20.57 41.80 -49.83
CA ILE A 16 -21.68 41.62 -50.78
C ILE A 16 -22.65 40.57 -50.19
N LEU A 17 -23.94 40.71 -50.50
CA LEU A 17 -25.03 39.81 -50.06
C LEU A 17 -25.31 38.79 -51.18
N VAL A 18 -26.01 37.66 -50.99
CA VAL A 18 -27.49 37.58 -51.01
C VAL A 18 -27.93 36.16 -50.57
N ALA A 19 -28.80 36.11 -49.55
CA ALA A 19 -29.94 35.18 -49.31
C ALA A 19 -29.75 33.62 -49.37
N SER A 20 -30.57 32.79 -48.70
CA SER A 20 -31.92 33.04 -48.16
C SER A 20 -32.20 32.34 -46.80
N CYS A 21 -33.11 32.96 -46.05
CA CYS A 21 -34.02 32.51 -44.96
C CYS A 21 -33.94 31.04 -44.44
N LEU A 22 -34.02 30.76 -43.12
CA LEU A 22 -35.15 31.00 -42.19
C LEU A 22 -36.46 30.33 -42.67
N SER A 23 -37.25 29.63 -41.83
CA SER A 23 -37.72 30.05 -40.49
C SER A 23 -37.95 28.89 -39.50
N ALA A 24 -38.41 29.23 -38.28
CA ALA A 24 -38.73 28.29 -37.20
C ALA A 24 -40.18 27.75 -37.26
N GLY A 25 -40.46 26.66 -36.53
CA GLY A 25 -41.79 26.10 -36.35
C GLY A 25 -42.04 25.66 -34.90
N VAL A 26 -42.96 26.35 -34.22
CA VAL A 26 -43.58 25.91 -32.95
C VAL A 26 -44.92 25.26 -33.31
N GLY A 27 -45.18 24.04 -32.87
CA GLY A 27 -46.37 23.27 -33.31
C GLY A 27 -46.85 22.26 -32.28
N CYS A 28 -47.94 22.59 -31.59
CA CYS A 28 -48.65 21.74 -30.64
C CYS A 28 -49.46 20.63 -31.35
N GLY A 29 -49.76 19.53 -30.64
CA GLY A 29 -50.92 18.68 -30.95
C GLY A 29 -50.65 17.17 -30.92
N ALA A 30 -51.27 16.48 -29.96
CA ALA A 30 -51.61 15.06 -30.10
C ALA A 30 -52.91 14.91 -30.92
N PRO A 31 -53.21 13.70 -31.41
CA PRO A 31 -54.39 13.05 -30.86
C PRO A 31 -54.13 11.61 -30.40
N ALA A 32 -54.90 11.16 -29.41
CA ALA A 32 -54.89 9.77 -28.95
C ALA A 32 -55.81 8.88 -29.81
N ALA A 33 -55.47 7.60 -29.88
CA ALA A 33 -56.42 6.53 -30.22
C ALA A 33 -56.45 5.57 -29.02
N LEU A 34 -57.50 5.64 -28.22
CA LEU A 34 -57.73 4.77 -27.07
C LEU A 34 -58.32 3.42 -27.52
N SER A 35 -57.91 2.34 -26.85
CA SER A 35 -58.61 1.05 -26.83
C SER A 35 -58.87 0.66 -25.38
N VAL A 36 -60.07 0.16 -25.10
CA VAL A 36 -60.75 0.25 -23.80
C VAL A 36 -61.62 -1.01 -23.58
N GLU A 37 -61.77 -1.59 -22.40
CA GLU A 37 -61.12 -1.31 -21.09
C GLU A 37 -60.00 -2.38 -20.86
N GLU A 38 -59.70 -3.05 -19.74
CA GLU A 38 -60.22 -3.12 -18.35
C GLU A 38 -59.13 -2.70 -17.35
N GLY A 39 -59.17 -1.45 -16.89
CA GLY A 39 -58.34 -0.96 -15.80
C GLY A 39 -58.92 -1.37 -14.45
N LEU A 40 -58.42 -2.47 -13.87
CA LEU A 40 -58.67 -2.79 -12.46
C LEU A 40 -58.00 -1.72 -11.57
N ALA A 41 -58.79 -0.74 -11.15
CA ALA A 41 -58.39 0.21 -10.13
C ALA A 41 -58.17 -0.56 -8.82
N SER A 42 -56.91 -0.75 -8.42
CA SER A 42 -56.58 -1.37 -7.14
C SER A 42 -57.02 -0.45 -6.01
N GLU A 43 -57.98 -0.90 -5.20
CA GLU A 43 -58.11 -0.34 -3.85
C GLU A 43 -56.78 -0.56 -3.13
N GLN A 44 -56.24 0.51 -2.55
CA GLN A 44 -54.88 0.49 -2.02
C GLN A 44 -54.88 -0.25 -0.68
N GLN A 45 -54.37 -1.49 -0.70
CA GLN A 45 -54.10 -2.24 0.54
C GLN A 45 -53.21 -1.39 1.45
N ALA A 46 -53.62 -1.20 2.70
CA ALA A 46 -52.95 -0.29 3.61
C ALA A 46 -51.52 -0.75 3.89
N ALA A 47 -50.57 0.19 3.96
CA ALA A 47 -49.17 -0.14 4.16
C ALA A 47 -48.94 -0.81 5.53
N GLY A 48 -48.59 -2.09 5.50
CA GLY A 48 -48.25 -2.91 6.66
C GLY A 48 -47.04 -3.81 6.36
N SER A 49 -46.59 -4.55 7.37
CA SER A 49 -45.58 -5.61 7.19
C SER A 49 -46.12 -6.81 6.43
N THR A 50 -47.42 -7.06 6.56
CA THR A 50 -48.14 -8.24 6.09
C THR A 50 -49.26 -7.80 5.14
N TYR A 51 -49.32 -8.42 3.97
CA TYR A 51 -50.31 -8.16 2.93
C TYR A 51 -51.16 -9.42 2.74
N GLU A 52 -52.45 -9.37 3.10
CA GLU A 52 -53.37 -10.52 3.05
C GLU A 52 -53.76 -10.83 1.58
N ALA A 53 -53.76 -12.09 1.17
CA ALA A 53 -53.88 -12.46 -0.24
C ALA A 53 -55.28 -12.26 -0.81
N GLU A 54 -56.33 -12.36 0.00
CA GLU A 54 -57.72 -12.15 -0.42
C GLU A 54 -58.07 -10.67 -0.63
N SER A 55 -57.16 -9.74 -0.28
CA SER A 55 -57.21 -8.34 -0.71
C SER A 55 -56.13 -7.97 -1.76
N ALA A 56 -55.46 -8.97 -2.34
CA ALA A 56 -54.66 -8.80 -3.56
C ALA A 56 -55.56 -8.71 -4.82
N VAL A 57 -55.05 -8.11 -5.90
CA VAL A 57 -55.78 -8.05 -7.18
C VAL A 57 -55.76 -9.42 -7.85
N LEU A 58 -56.92 -10.09 -7.90
CA LEU A 58 -57.08 -11.44 -8.45
C LEU A 58 -57.50 -11.42 -9.92
N SER A 59 -57.03 -12.41 -10.70
CA SER A 59 -57.35 -12.52 -12.12
C SER A 59 -57.23 -13.95 -12.65
N GLY A 60 -57.78 -14.19 -13.85
CA GLY A 60 -57.53 -15.42 -14.63
C GLY A 60 -58.03 -16.73 -14.00
N GLY A 61 -58.94 -16.65 -13.02
CA GLY A 61 -59.49 -17.81 -12.31
C GLY A 61 -58.96 -18.03 -10.89
N ALA A 62 -58.02 -17.21 -10.41
CA ALA A 62 -57.74 -17.10 -8.97
C ALA A 62 -58.96 -16.52 -8.23
N VAL A 63 -59.30 -17.05 -7.05
CA VAL A 63 -60.53 -16.70 -6.32
C VAL A 63 -60.37 -16.85 -4.81
N ILE A 64 -61.10 -16.03 -4.05
CA ILE A 64 -61.13 -16.10 -2.57
C ILE A 64 -61.92 -17.34 -2.13
N ALA A 65 -61.39 -18.06 -1.14
CA ALA A 65 -61.99 -19.24 -0.53
C ALA A 65 -61.75 -19.26 1.00
N THR A 66 -62.51 -20.11 1.70
CA THR A 66 -62.58 -20.17 3.18
C THR A 66 -62.82 -21.59 3.71
N ASP A 67 -62.77 -22.61 2.86
CA ASP A 67 -63.14 -24.00 3.14
C ASP A 67 -62.03 -24.82 3.83
N HIS A 68 -60.82 -24.27 3.94
CA HIS A 68 -59.72 -24.77 4.77
C HIS A 68 -59.47 -23.83 5.95
N PRO A 69 -59.38 -24.29 7.20
CA PRO A 69 -59.11 -23.43 8.35
C PRO A 69 -57.62 -23.03 8.46
N GLY A 70 -57.33 -22.01 9.27
CA GLY A 70 -55.97 -21.62 9.65
C GLY A 70 -55.32 -20.54 8.79
N TYR A 71 -56.06 -19.95 7.85
CA TYR A 71 -55.63 -18.77 7.09
C TYR A 71 -55.50 -17.51 7.96
N SER A 72 -54.80 -16.48 7.46
CA SER A 72 -54.78 -15.12 8.02
C SER A 72 -55.92 -14.26 7.42
N GLY A 73 -56.09 -13.03 7.90
CA GLY A 73 -57.18 -12.15 7.45
C GLY A 73 -58.58 -12.76 7.59
N THR A 74 -59.27 -12.86 6.46
CA THR A 74 -60.67 -13.26 6.32
C THR A 74 -60.90 -14.45 5.37
N GLY A 75 -59.88 -14.83 4.58
CA GLY A 75 -59.88 -15.97 3.66
C GLY A 75 -58.52 -16.16 3.01
N PHE A 76 -58.44 -17.01 1.99
CA PHE A 76 -57.23 -17.23 1.20
C PHE A 76 -57.55 -17.25 -0.30
N VAL A 77 -56.53 -17.20 -1.15
CA VAL A 77 -56.67 -17.28 -2.62
C VAL A 77 -56.39 -18.70 -3.11
N GLY A 78 -57.45 -19.37 -3.56
CA GLY A 78 -57.37 -20.60 -4.34
C GLY A 78 -57.50 -20.33 -5.85
N GLY A 79 -57.92 -21.36 -6.59
CA GLY A 79 -58.26 -21.22 -8.02
C GLY A 79 -57.10 -21.37 -9.00
N PHE A 80 -55.88 -21.61 -8.52
CA PHE A 80 -54.71 -21.96 -9.35
C PHE A 80 -54.76 -23.39 -9.93
N THR A 81 -55.94 -23.87 -10.35
CA THR A 81 -56.18 -25.22 -10.86
C THR A 81 -55.81 -25.35 -12.34
N ASP A 82 -55.54 -26.57 -12.82
CA ASP A 82 -55.06 -26.82 -14.19
C ASP A 82 -55.93 -26.22 -15.31
N GLY A 83 -57.24 -26.04 -15.11
CA GLY A 83 -58.13 -25.37 -16.06
C GLY A 83 -57.85 -23.86 -16.23
N ASN A 84 -57.24 -23.24 -15.22
CA ASN A 84 -56.86 -21.83 -15.19
C ASN A 84 -55.36 -21.61 -15.49
N LYS A 85 -54.65 -22.66 -15.89
CA LYS A 85 -53.21 -22.65 -16.19
C LYS A 85 -52.86 -21.68 -17.31
N GLY A 86 -51.80 -20.91 -17.10
CA GLY A 86 -51.42 -19.81 -17.99
C GLY A 86 -52.19 -18.51 -17.73
N ASN A 87 -53.23 -18.50 -16.88
CA ASN A 87 -54.09 -17.33 -16.63
C ASN A 87 -54.10 -16.89 -15.17
N ALA A 88 -54.37 -17.78 -14.21
CA ALA A 88 -54.61 -17.42 -12.80
C ALA A 88 -53.45 -16.65 -12.15
N ALA A 89 -53.74 -15.52 -11.53
CA ALA A 89 -52.76 -14.72 -10.79
C ALA A 89 -53.38 -13.95 -9.62
N ALA A 90 -52.56 -13.76 -8.56
CA ALA A 90 -52.79 -12.80 -7.48
C ALA A 90 -51.68 -11.75 -7.49
N GLN A 91 -52.03 -10.47 -7.40
CA GLN A 91 -51.08 -9.36 -7.38
C GLN A 91 -51.23 -8.51 -6.12
N PHE A 92 -50.19 -8.55 -5.28
CA PHE A 92 -50.02 -7.69 -4.13
C PHE A 92 -49.45 -6.33 -4.58
N THR A 93 -49.88 -5.25 -3.92
CA THR A 93 -49.31 -3.90 -4.09
C THR A 93 -48.62 -3.54 -2.78
N VAL A 94 -47.28 -3.55 -2.79
CA VAL A 94 -46.44 -3.45 -1.59
C VAL A 94 -45.67 -2.14 -1.57
N SER A 95 -45.17 -1.74 -0.40
CA SER A 95 -44.37 -0.51 -0.23
C SER A 95 -43.02 -0.80 0.43
N ALA A 96 -41.94 -0.39 -0.24
CA ALA A 96 -40.58 -0.43 0.23
C ALA A 96 -40.16 0.97 0.73
N SER A 97 -39.74 1.08 1.99
CA SER A 97 -39.44 2.36 2.64
C SER A 97 -38.11 2.98 2.22
N THR A 98 -37.15 2.14 1.80
CA THR A 98 -35.84 2.52 1.26
C THR A 98 -35.47 1.62 0.07
N THR A 99 -34.56 2.08 -0.80
CA THR A 99 -33.98 1.22 -1.84
C THR A 99 -33.08 0.18 -1.18
N GLY A 100 -33.28 -1.11 -1.47
CA GLY A 100 -32.52 -2.19 -0.84
C GLY A 100 -32.97 -3.59 -1.22
N SER A 101 -32.41 -4.59 -0.52
CA SER A 101 -32.91 -5.97 -0.59
C SER A 101 -34.05 -6.15 0.42
N TYR A 102 -35.09 -6.88 0.01
CA TYR A 102 -36.26 -7.18 0.82
C TYR A 102 -36.56 -8.67 0.76
N ASP A 103 -36.93 -9.27 1.89
CA ASP A 103 -37.43 -10.63 1.95
C ASP A 103 -38.96 -10.63 1.88
N ALA A 104 -39.48 -11.18 0.78
CA ALA A 104 -40.90 -11.37 0.54
C ALA A 104 -41.29 -12.80 0.97
N THR A 105 -41.97 -12.94 2.11
CA THR A 105 -42.33 -14.23 2.70
C THR A 105 -43.80 -14.56 2.45
N LEU A 106 -44.04 -15.42 1.48
CA LEU A 106 -45.38 -15.88 1.09
C LEU A 106 -45.82 -17.04 1.98
N ARG A 107 -46.95 -16.91 2.67
CA ARG A 107 -47.67 -17.98 3.36
C ARG A 107 -48.62 -18.68 2.38
N TYR A 108 -48.67 -20.02 2.42
CA TYR A 108 -49.38 -20.84 1.44
C TYR A 108 -49.74 -22.23 1.98
N ALA A 109 -50.68 -22.91 1.34
CA ALA A 109 -50.95 -24.34 1.55
C ALA A 109 -50.84 -25.13 0.23
N ASN A 110 -50.36 -26.36 0.34
CA ASN A 110 -50.15 -27.28 -0.78
C ASN A 110 -50.39 -28.72 -0.31
N GLY A 111 -51.65 -29.13 -0.24
CA GLY A 111 -52.06 -30.48 0.15
C GLY A 111 -51.89 -31.55 -0.94
N THR A 112 -51.15 -31.28 -2.02
CA THR A 112 -50.99 -32.24 -3.15
C THR A 112 -50.02 -33.39 -2.86
N GLY A 113 -49.25 -33.32 -1.78
CA GLY A 113 -48.24 -34.34 -1.42
C GLY A 113 -46.93 -34.25 -2.22
N SER A 114 -46.78 -33.29 -3.13
CA SER A 114 -45.53 -32.99 -3.83
C SER A 114 -45.29 -31.48 -3.92
N ALA A 115 -44.04 -31.06 -4.19
CA ALA A 115 -43.73 -29.65 -4.36
C ALA A 115 -44.31 -29.12 -5.67
N GLN A 116 -45.00 -27.99 -5.61
CA GLN A 116 -45.62 -27.33 -6.75
C GLN A 116 -44.87 -26.04 -7.13
N THR A 117 -45.27 -25.37 -8.23
CA THR A 117 -44.67 -24.09 -8.65
C THR A 117 -45.68 -23.05 -9.09
N LEU A 118 -45.30 -21.79 -8.87
CA LEU A 118 -45.89 -20.59 -9.49
C LEU A 118 -44.75 -19.70 -10.00
N SER A 119 -45.08 -18.68 -10.79
CA SER A 119 -44.13 -17.71 -11.32
C SER A 119 -44.29 -16.36 -10.64
N LEU A 120 -43.19 -15.82 -10.09
CA LEU A 120 -43.15 -14.53 -9.41
C LEU A 120 -42.66 -13.43 -10.36
N TYR A 121 -43.46 -12.37 -10.44
CA TYR A 121 -43.20 -11.15 -11.19
C TYR A 121 -43.06 -9.96 -10.23
N VAL A 122 -42.15 -9.04 -10.54
CA VAL A 122 -42.00 -7.72 -9.90
C VAL A 122 -42.22 -6.66 -10.97
N ASP A 123 -43.15 -5.74 -10.76
CA ASP A 123 -43.48 -4.63 -11.68
C ASP A 123 -43.70 -5.07 -13.14
N GLY A 124 -44.40 -6.20 -13.29
CA GLY A 124 -44.71 -6.82 -14.58
C GLY A 124 -43.57 -7.63 -15.22
N VAL A 125 -42.36 -7.62 -14.64
CA VAL A 125 -41.20 -8.40 -15.12
C VAL A 125 -41.11 -9.72 -14.37
N LYS A 126 -40.98 -10.85 -15.08
CA LYS A 126 -40.80 -12.18 -14.46
C LYS A 126 -39.41 -12.28 -13.83
N VAL A 127 -39.34 -12.49 -12.51
CA VAL A 127 -38.08 -12.57 -11.77
C VAL A 127 -37.63 -14.02 -11.59
N LYS A 128 -38.55 -14.92 -11.19
CA LYS A 128 -38.24 -16.34 -10.96
C LYS A 128 -39.47 -17.23 -11.01
N GLN A 129 -39.26 -18.50 -11.32
CA GLN A 129 -40.21 -19.58 -10.99
C GLN A 129 -39.92 -19.99 -9.55
N ILE A 130 -40.96 -20.02 -8.71
CA ILE A 130 -40.89 -20.36 -7.29
C ILE A 130 -41.39 -21.78 -7.05
N SER A 131 -40.81 -22.49 -6.08
CA SER A 131 -41.29 -23.82 -5.68
C SER A 131 -41.83 -23.82 -4.26
N LEU A 132 -43.04 -24.35 -4.11
CA LEU A 132 -43.86 -24.39 -2.91
C LEU A 132 -43.95 -25.85 -2.46
N GLY A 133 -43.27 -26.20 -1.37
CA GLY A 133 -43.21 -27.58 -0.86
C GLY A 133 -44.58 -28.13 -0.46
N ALA A 134 -44.72 -29.44 -0.33
CA ALA A 134 -45.97 -30.03 0.16
C ALA A 134 -46.19 -29.67 1.64
N THR A 135 -47.39 -29.20 1.99
CA THR A 135 -47.83 -29.10 3.38
C THR A 135 -48.51 -30.40 3.81
N ALA A 136 -48.68 -30.63 5.12
CA ALA A 136 -49.20 -31.92 5.62
C ALA A 136 -50.63 -32.24 5.15
N ASN A 137 -51.44 -31.20 4.92
CA ASN A 137 -52.73 -31.20 4.25
C ASN A 137 -53.07 -29.75 3.85
N TRP A 138 -54.23 -29.53 3.24
CA TRP A 138 -54.71 -28.20 2.85
C TRP A 138 -55.04 -27.26 4.03
N ASP A 139 -55.30 -27.82 5.21
CA ASP A 139 -55.54 -27.10 6.46
C ASP A 139 -54.22 -26.70 7.16
N SER A 140 -53.08 -27.07 6.57
CA SER A 140 -51.72 -26.82 7.07
C SER A 140 -51.00 -25.82 6.18
N TRP A 141 -50.55 -24.73 6.77
CA TRP A 141 -49.95 -23.59 6.09
C TRP A 141 -48.43 -23.55 6.32
N GLY A 142 -47.67 -23.43 5.23
CA GLY A 142 -46.22 -23.22 5.25
C GLY A 142 -45.85 -21.82 4.77
N THR A 143 -44.57 -21.46 4.85
CA THR A 143 -44.05 -20.20 4.33
C THR A 143 -42.93 -20.43 3.32
N ARG A 144 -42.75 -19.48 2.41
CA ARG A 144 -41.63 -19.42 1.46
C ARG A 144 -41.13 -17.98 1.38
N THR A 145 -39.90 -17.76 1.77
CA THR A 145 -39.21 -16.48 1.60
C THR A 145 -38.50 -16.41 0.25
N ASP A 146 -38.65 -15.30 -0.45
CA ASP A 146 -37.93 -14.95 -1.66
C ASP A 146 -37.35 -13.54 -1.52
N THR A 147 -36.02 -13.43 -1.46
CA THR A 147 -35.35 -12.13 -1.51
C THR A 147 -35.56 -11.47 -2.88
N LEU A 148 -35.79 -10.16 -2.88
CA LEU A 148 -36.02 -9.28 -4.02
C LEU A 148 -35.22 -7.97 -3.84
N SER A 149 -34.80 -7.34 -4.94
CA SER A 149 -34.23 -5.98 -4.90
C SER A 149 -35.31 -4.98 -5.29
N LEU A 150 -35.64 -4.05 -4.39
CA LEU A 150 -36.68 -3.04 -4.59
C LEU A 150 -36.11 -1.62 -4.46
N GLY A 151 -36.78 -0.65 -5.10
CA GLY A 151 -36.53 0.77 -4.88
C GLY A 151 -37.25 1.29 -3.64
N ALA A 152 -37.01 2.54 -3.26
CA ALA A 152 -37.92 3.24 -2.35
C ALA A 152 -39.22 3.60 -3.10
N GLY A 153 -40.37 3.15 -2.61
CA GLY A 153 -41.67 3.42 -3.20
C GLY A 153 -42.62 2.23 -3.24
N THR A 154 -43.69 2.35 -4.03
CA THR A 154 -44.69 1.30 -4.25
C THR A 154 -44.26 0.37 -5.39
N HIS A 155 -44.36 -0.93 -5.16
CA HIS A 155 -44.04 -2.00 -6.10
C HIS A 155 -45.20 -2.99 -6.21
N THR A 156 -45.25 -3.76 -7.29
CA THR A 156 -46.26 -4.81 -7.49
C THR A 156 -45.62 -6.19 -7.54
N LEU A 157 -46.07 -7.08 -6.67
CA LEU A 157 -45.61 -8.47 -6.57
C LEU A 157 -46.72 -9.41 -7.01
N ARG A 158 -46.55 -10.07 -8.16
CA ARG A 158 -47.58 -10.94 -8.76
C ARG A 158 -47.11 -12.39 -8.80
N TYR A 159 -47.86 -13.25 -8.13
CA TYR A 159 -47.71 -14.71 -8.21
C TYR A 159 -48.74 -15.25 -9.20
N LYS A 160 -48.25 -15.94 -10.23
CA LYS A 160 -49.04 -16.33 -11.40
C LYS A 160 -48.80 -17.80 -11.76
N PHE A 161 -49.86 -18.52 -12.12
CA PHE A 161 -49.78 -19.86 -12.69
C PHE A 161 -49.49 -19.73 -14.20
N ASP A 162 -48.22 -19.85 -14.60
CA ASP A 162 -47.83 -19.83 -16.01
C ASP A 162 -48.00 -21.20 -16.69
N THR A 163 -47.85 -21.23 -18.01
CA THR A 163 -47.89 -22.46 -18.81
C THR A 163 -46.79 -23.47 -18.44
N THR A 164 -45.67 -22.99 -17.88
CA THR A 164 -44.53 -23.81 -17.42
C THR A 164 -44.60 -24.23 -15.96
N ASP A 165 -45.62 -23.81 -15.22
CA ASP A 165 -45.78 -24.10 -13.79
C ASP A 165 -46.53 -25.41 -13.54
N SER A 166 -46.61 -25.85 -12.28
CA SER A 166 -47.46 -26.99 -11.87
C SER A 166 -48.68 -26.58 -11.03
N GLY A 167 -48.70 -25.38 -10.43
CA GLY A 167 -49.90 -24.78 -9.84
C GLY A 167 -50.50 -25.58 -8.69
N ASN A 168 -51.83 -25.56 -8.57
CA ASN A 168 -52.59 -26.32 -7.57
C ASN A 168 -52.08 -26.07 -6.13
N VAL A 169 -52.16 -24.80 -5.71
CA VAL A 169 -51.79 -24.30 -4.37
C VAL A 169 -52.79 -23.24 -3.91
N ASN A 170 -52.83 -22.96 -2.60
CA ASN A 170 -53.57 -21.85 -2.00
C ASN A 170 -52.57 -20.81 -1.46
N LEU A 171 -52.78 -19.52 -1.72
CA LEU A 171 -51.96 -18.41 -1.21
C LEU A 171 -52.72 -17.63 -0.14
N ASP A 172 -52.04 -17.23 0.93
CA ASP A 172 -52.69 -16.78 2.17
C ASP A 172 -52.30 -15.36 2.55
N SER A 173 -51.02 -15.09 2.72
CA SER A 173 -50.48 -13.78 3.06
C SER A 173 -49.05 -13.61 2.54
N LEU A 174 -48.59 -12.37 2.48
CA LEU A 174 -47.25 -12.01 2.04
C LEU A 174 -46.66 -11.00 3.03
N ASP A 175 -45.67 -11.41 3.82
CA ASP A 175 -44.86 -10.47 4.58
C ASP A 175 -43.79 -9.84 3.67
N LEU A 176 -43.53 -8.55 3.83
CA LEU A 176 -42.40 -7.87 3.19
C LEU A 176 -41.55 -7.15 4.24
N SER A 177 -40.32 -7.62 4.44
CA SER A 177 -39.34 -7.03 5.36
C SER A 177 -38.12 -6.52 4.60
N ALA A 178 -37.59 -5.36 4.99
CA ALA A 178 -36.28 -4.90 4.50
C ALA A 178 -35.18 -5.76 5.13
N GLN A 179 -34.25 -6.27 4.33
CA GLN A 179 -33.00 -6.79 4.87
C GLN A 179 -32.17 -5.62 5.40
N ALA A 180 -31.63 -5.75 6.61
CA ALA A 180 -30.65 -4.79 7.12
C ALA A 180 -29.49 -4.67 6.13
N THR A 181 -28.99 -3.45 5.89
CA THR A 181 -27.91 -3.21 4.93
C THR A 181 -26.70 -4.06 5.27
N PRO A 182 -26.26 -4.99 4.39
CA PRO A 182 -25.06 -5.75 4.64
C PRO A 182 -23.85 -4.82 4.80
N PRO A 183 -22.88 -5.16 5.67
CA PRO A 183 -21.60 -4.46 5.70
C PRO A 183 -20.91 -4.53 4.31
N PRO A 184 -20.01 -3.58 3.97
CA PRO A 184 -19.42 -3.50 2.65
C PRO A 184 -18.78 -4.82 2.18
N ALA A 185 -19.01 -5.18 0.92
CA ALA A 185 -18.49 -6.42 0.35
C ALA A 185 -16.95 -6.51 0.51
N GLY A 186 -16.50 -7.53 1.23
CA GLY A 186 -15.11 -7.68 1.70
C GLY A 186 -14.95 -7.71 3.22
N SER A 187 -16.02 -7.50 4.00
CA SER A 187 -16.00 -7.53 5.47
C SER A 187 -15.99 -8.93 6.12
N GLY A 188 -16.06 -10.01 5.33
CA GLY A 188 -16.13 -11.39 5.83
C GLY A 188 -17.41 -11.72 6.64
N PRO A 189 -17.47 -12.86 7.36
CA PRO A 189 -18.65 -13.27 8.11
C PRO A 189 -19.06 -12.29 9.22
N LEU A 190 -20.36 -11.99 9.25
CA LEU A 190 -21.06 -11.26 10.31
C LEU A 190 -21.43 -12.23 11.45
N TYR A 191 -21.30 -11.75 12.68
CA TYR A 191 -21.74 -12.43 13.91
C TYR A 191 -22.56 -11.45 14.75
N GLU A 192 -23.86 -11.70 14.88
CA GLU A 192 -24.80 -10.83 15.60
C GLU A 192 -24.59 -10.95 17.12
N ALA A 193 -24.68 -9.84 17.86
CA ALA A 193 -24.32 -9.79 19.28
C ALA A 193 -25.34 -10.48 20.20
N GLU A 194 -26.62 -10.46 19.85
CA GLU A 194 -27.68 -11.20 20.55
C GLU A 194 -27.58 -12.72 20.37
N SER A 195 -26.78 -13.17 19.39
CA SER A 195 -26.34 -14.58 19.25
C SER A 195 -25.05 -14.90 20.03
N ALA A 196 -24.42 -13.93 20.70
CA ALA A 196 -23.23 -14.14 21.51
C ALA A 196 -23.56 -14.75 22.89
N ALA A 197 -22.57 -15.40 23.52
CA ALA A 197 -22.73 -15.88 24.89
C ALA A 197 -22.67 -14.70 25.87
N LEU A 198 -23.83 -14.32 26.43
CA LEU A 198 -23.98 -13.18 27.33
C LEU A 198 -23.77 -13.58 28.80
N SER A 199 -23.24 -12.65 29.59
CA SER A 199 -22.97 -12.89 31.03
C SER A 199 -22.90 -11.59 31.83
N GLY A 200 -22.98 -11.71 33.16
CA GLY A 200 -22.68 -10.62 34.10
C GLY A 200 -23.62 -9.41 34.05
N GLY A 201 -24.80 -9.55 33.45
CA GLY A 201 -25.80 -8.47 33.29
C GLY A 201 -25.89 -7.86 31.89
N ALA A 202 -25.05 -8.30 30.93
CA ALA A 202 -25.30 -8.06 29.51
C ALA A 202 -26.59 -8.78 29.07
N VAL A 203 -27.43 -8.12 28.27
CA VAL A 203 -28.78 -8.59 27.93
C VAL A 203 -29.21 -8.13 26.53
N ILE A 204 -30.04 -8.95 25.86
CA ILE A 204 -30.62 -8.63 24.56
C ILE A 204 -31.69 -7.54 24.72
N ALA A 205 -31.69 -6.55 23.83
CA ALA A 205 -32.62 -5.44 23.79
C ALA A 205 -32.99 -5.06 22.34
N THR A 206 -34.09 -4.32 22.18
CA THR A 206 -34.72 -4.00 20.88
C THR A 206 -35.37 -2.61 20.85
N ASP A 207 -35.07 -1.76 21.84
CA ASP A 207 -35.72 -0.46 22.08
C ASP A 207 -35.10 0.73 21.33
N HIS A 208 -34.01 0.48 20.60
CA HIS A 208 -33.41 1.41 19.63
C HIS A 208 -33.46 0.79 18.22
N PRO A 209 -33.89 1.50 17.17
CA PRO A 209 -33.91 0.97 15.81
C PRO A 209 -32.51 0.96 15.17
N GLY A 210 -32.38 0.24 14.04
CA GLY A 210 -31.19 0.27 13.19
C GLY A 210 -30.11 -0.78 13.49
N TYR A 211 -30.36 -1.71 14.41
CA TYR A 211 -29.51 -2.88 14.63
C TYR A 211 -29.56 -3.90 13.48
N SER A 212 -28.61 -4.83 13.41
CA SER A 212 -28.64 -6.04 12.58
C SER A 212 -29.26 -7.23 13.32
N GLY A 213 -29.53 -8.33 12.62
CA GLY A 213 -30.18 -9.50 13.21
C GLY A 213 -31.58 -9.23 13.78
N THR A 214 -31.77 -9.63 15.03
CA THR A 214 -33.05 -9.63 15.76
C THR A 214 -33.08 -8.70 16.98
N GLY A 215 -31.92 -8.18 17.39
CA GLY A 215 -31.76 -7.25 18.50
C GLY A 215 -30.30 -6.83 18.66
N PHE A 216 -29.98 -6.17 19.76
CA PHE A 216 -28.61 -5.83 20.15
C PHE A 216 -28.35 -6.20 21.61
N VAL A 217 -27.11 -6.12 22.06
CA VAL A 217 -26.72 -6.36 23.46
C VAL A 217 -26.50 -5.05 24.20
N GLY A 218 -27.40 -4.74 25.12
CA GLY A 218 -27.22 -3.71 26.14
C GLY A 218 -26.75 -4.30 27.48
N GLY A 219 -27.02 -3.60 28.57
CA GLY A 219 -26.76 -4.09 29.93
C GLY A 219 -25.33 -3.85 30.46
N PHE A 220 -24.46 -3.17 29.70
CA PHE A 220 -23.14 -2.71 30.14
C PHE A 220 -23.22 -1.47 31.08
N THR A 221 -24.20 -1.43 31.98
CA THR A 221 -24.46 -0.31 32.91
C THR A 221 -23.57 -0.40 34.15
N ASP A 222 -23.32 0.72 34.85
CA ASP A 222 -22.38 0.75 36.00
C ASP A 222 -22.72 -0.23 37.14
N ALA A 223 -23.99 -0.65 37.29
CA ALA A 223 -24.39 -1.70 38.23
C ALA A 223 -23.77 -3.08 37.89
N ASN A 224 -23.49 -3.33 36.61
CA ASN A 224 -22.91 -4.55 36.07
C ASN A 224 -21.39 -4.42 35.78
N LYS A 225 -20.77 -3.32 36.23
CA LYS A 225 -19.36 -3.02 36.04
C LYS A 225 -18.46 -4.10 36.63
N GLY A 226 -17.38 -4.43 35.92
CA GLY A 226 -16.51 -5.55 36.26
C GLY A 226 -17.10 -6.93 35.91
N ASN A 227 -18.35 -7.03 35.46
CA ASN A 227 -19.04 -8.31 35.25
C ASN A 227 -19.61 -8.49 33.83
N ALA A 228 -20.36 -7.53 33.29
CA ALA A 228 -21.06 -7.66 32.01
C ALA A 228 -20.13 -8.01 30.85
N ALA A 229 -20.48 -9.03 30.06
CA ALA A 229 -19.73 -9.40 28.85
C ALA A 229 -20.61 -10.08 27.79
N ALA A 230 -20.30 -9.81 26.52
CA ALA A 230 -20.75 -10.55 25.36
C ALA A 230 -19.56 -11.30 24.73
N GLN A 231 -19.70 -12.61 24.50
CA GLN A 231 -18.65 -13.45 23.91
C GLN A 231 -19.10 -14.08 22.59
N PHE A 232 -18.53 -13.57 21.50
CA PHE A 232 -18.66 -14.14 20.17
C PHE A 232 -17.78 -15.38 20.03
N THR A 233 -18.22 -16.34 19.22
CA THR A 233 -17.42 -17.52 18.84
C THR A 233 -17.21 -17.48 17.33
N VAL A 234 -16.01 -17.08 16.92
CA VAL A 234 -15.64 -16.88 15.51
C VAL A 234 -14.82 -18.07 15.01
N LYS A 235 -14.77 -18.27 13.69
CA LYS A 235 -13.95 -19.32 13.08
C LYS A 235 -13.24 -18.79 11.86
N VAL A 236 -11.92 -18.90 11.84
CA VAL A 236 -11.06 -18.47 10.74
C VAL A 236 -10.29 -19.65 10.14
N SER A 237 -9.97 -19.55 8.86
CA SER A 237 -9.44 -20.66 8.05
C SER A 237 -7.91 -20.78 8.05
N THR A 238 -7.19 -19.70 8.38
CA THR A 238 -5.72 -19.63 8.37
C THR A 238 -5.20 -18.91 9.62
N THR A 239 -3.93 -19.13 9.97
CA THR A 239 -3.26 -18.30 10.98
C THR A 239 -2.84 -17.00 10.30
N ALA A 240 -3.42 -15.88 10.71
CA ALA A 240 -3.18 -14.57 10.10
C ALA A 240 -3.59 -13.43 11.06
N ASN A 241 -3.27 -12.20 10.66
CA ASN A 241 -3.94 -11.03 11.21
C ASN A 241 -5.28 -10.84 10.50
N TYR A 242 -6.31 -10.48 11.25
CA TYR A 242 -7.68 -10.28 10.79
C TYR A 242 -8.18 -8.92 11.26
N GLU A 243 -8.84 -8.16 10.38
CA GLU A 243 -9.60 -6.98 10.82
C GLU A 243 -10.92 -7.46 11.42
N VAL A 244 -11.16 -7.16 12.69
CA VAL A 244 -12.43 -7.44 13.36
C VAL A 244 -13.13 -6.11 13.67
N ALA A 245 -14.27 -5.89 13.04
CA ALA A 245 -15.02 -4.64 13.15
C ALA A 245 -16.28 -4.82 14.00
N LEU A 246 -16.30 -4.20 15.18
CA LEU A 246 -17.44 -4.13 16.08
C LEU A 246 -18.39 -3.01 15.65
N ARG A 247 -19.66 -3.33 15.42
CA ARG A 247 -20.74 -2.34 15.31
C ARG A 247 -21.36 -2.09 16.69
N TYR A 248 -21.58 -0.83 17.03
CA TYR A 248 -22.01 -0.40 18.36
C TYR A 248 -22.76 0.93 18.35
N ALA A 249 -23.53 1.22 19.40
CA ALA A 249 -24.09 2.54 19.67
C ALA A 249 -23.62 3.07 21.04
N ASN A 250 -23.34 4.37 21.09
CA ASN A 250 -22.90 5.09 22.28
C ASN A 250 -23.58 6.46 22.31
N GLY A 251 -24.86 6.48 22.71
CA GLY A 251 -25.64 7.72 22.83
C GLY A 251 -25.31 8.56 24.07
N THR A 252 -24.17 8.34 24.74
CA THR A 252 -23.80 9.09 25.96
C THR A 252 -23.20 10.48 25.70
N GLY A 253 -22.88 10.80 24.44
CA GLY A 253 -22.30 12.09 24.04
C GLY A 253 -20.80 12.25 24.33
N VAL A 254 -20.16 11.25 24.92
CA VAL A 254 -18.70 11.18 25.12
C VAL A 254 -18.16 9.81 24.72
N ALA A 255 -16.86 9.69 24.42
CA ALA A 255 -16.25 8.39 24.16
C ALA A 255 -16.34 7.50 25.41
N GLN A 256 -16.71 6.24 25.20
CA GLN A 256 -16.84 5.21 26.23
C GLN A 256 -15.84 4.08 26.00
N THR A 257 -15.72 3.16 26.95
CA THR A 257 -14.73 2.07 26.88
C THR A 257 -15.29 0.72 27.30
N LEU A 258 -14.82 -0.33 26.62
CA LEU A 258 -14.99 -1.75 26.95
C LEU A 258 -13.68 -2.49 26.69
N SER A 259 -13.44 -3.57 27.42
CA SER A 259 -12.24 -4.38 27.31
C SER A 259 -12.45 -5.57 26.38
N LEU A 260 -11.56 -5.72 25.38
CA LEU A 260 -11.56 -6.80 24.41
C LEU A 260 -10.60 -7.91 24.83
N TYR A 261 -11.10 -9.14 24.82
CA TYR A 261 -10.39 -10.37 25.13
C TYR A 261 -10.43 -11.33 23.93
N VAL A 262 -9.32 -12.04 23.70
CA VAL A 262 -9.21 -13.17 22.78
C VAL A 262 -8.83 -14.41 23.60
N ASP A 263 -9.64 -15.46 23.53
CA ASP A 263 -9.44 -16.74 24.26
C ASP A 263 -9.13 -16.57 25.74
N GLY A 264 -9.88 -15.67 26.38
CA GLY A 264 -9.75 -15.35 27.80
C GLY A 264 -8.57 -14.44 28.17
N THR A 265 -7.68 -14.12 27.22
CA THR A 265 -6.57 -13.16 27.41
C THR A 265 -7.03 -11.75 27.03
N LYS A 266 -6.82 -10.77 27.92
CA LYS A 266 -7.15 -9.36 27.63
C LYS A 266 -6.17 -8.83 26.58
N VAL A 267 -6.68 -8.41 25.42
CA VAL A 267 -5.86 -7.82 24.35
C VAL A 267 -5.71 -6.32 24.58
N LYS A 268 -6.82 -5.60 24.81
CA LYS A 268 -6.80 -4.14 25.06
C LYS A 268 -8.09 -3.60 25.66
N GLN A 269 -8.03 -2.35 26.10
CA GLN A 269 -9.21 -1.50 26.30
C GLN A 269 -9.54 -0.81 24.97
N LEU A 270 -10.80 -0.82 24.55
CA LEU A 270 -11.32 -0.13 23.37
C LEU A 270 -11.81 1.26 23.77
N SER A 271 -11.56 2.28 22.95
CA SER A 271 -12.34 3.52 22.94
C SER A 271 -13.42 3.40 21.87
N LEU A 272 -14.67 3.58 22.28
CA LEU A 272 -15.89 3.53 21.49
C LEU A 272 -16.46 4.96 21.50
N ASP A 273 -16.30 5.67 20.40
CA ASP A 273 -16.54 7.10 20.33
C ASP A 273 -18.06 7.41 20.38
N ALA A 274 -18.45 8.67 20.63
CA ALA A 274 -19.87 9.00 20.77
C ALA A 274 -20.61 8.87 19.43
N THR A 275 -21.71 8.11 19.39
CA THR A 275 -22.65 8.13 18.27
C THR A 275 -23.65 9.27 18.43
N ALA A 276 -24.28 9.72 17.35
CA ALA A 276 -25.16 10.90 17.37
C ALA A 276 -26.36 10.76 18.34
N ASN A 277 -26.84 9.53 18.51
CA ASN A 277 -27.78 9.08 19.54
C ASN A 277 -27.69 7.54 19.66
N TRP A 278 -28.52 6.94 20.50
CA TRP A 278 -28.61 5.48 20.68
C TRP A 278 -29.17 4.72 19.47
N ASP A 279 -29.92 5.41 18.61
CA ASP A 279 -30.49 4.89 17.37
C ASP A 279 -29.47 4.96 16.20
N SER A 280 -28.28 5.51 16.47
CA SER A 280 -27.18 5.69 15.51
C SER A 280 -26.03 4.75 15.84
N TRP A 281 -25.61 3.97 14.84
CA TRP A 281 -24.64 2.89 15.00
C TRP A 281 -23.32 3.24 14.29
N GLY A 282 -22.22 3.18 15.04
CA GLY A 282 -20.85 3.34 14.54
C GLY A 282 -20.09 2.01 14.50
N THR A 283 -18.88 2.03 13.94
CA THR A 283 -18.03 0.84 13.78
C THR A 283 -16.64 1.06 14.35
N LYS A 284 -16.08 0.06 15.05
CA LYS A 284 -14.72 0.03 15.58
C LYS A 284 -13.96 -1.16 15.02
N ALA A 285 -13.11 -0.92 14.02
CA ALA A 285 -12.20 -1.91 13.46
C ALA A 285 -10.95 -2.09 14.34
N GLU A 286 -10.52 -3.33 14.51
CA GLU A 286 -9.35 -3.71 15.32
C GLU A 286 -8.63 -4.91 14.70
N THR A 287 -7.32 -4.81 14.50
CA THR A 287 -6.51 -5.92 13.96
C THR A 287 -6.19 -6.93 15.05
N LEU A 288 -6.68 -8.16 14.91
CA LEU A 288 -6.42 -9.28 15.83
C LEU A 288 -5.59 -10.36 15.14
N SER A 289 -4.55 -10.86 15.79
CA SER A 289 -3.82 -12.03 15.34
C SER A 289 -4.53 -13.30 15.82
N LEU A 290 -5.00 -14.13 14.89
CA LEU A 290 -5.77 -15.35 15.16
C LEU A 290 -5.10 -16.56 14.50
N GLY A 291 -5.27 -17.73 15.10
CA GLY A 291 -4.81 -19.00 14.55
C GLY A 291 -5.83 -19.62 13.59
N ALA A 292 -5.41 -20.57 12.75
CA ALA A 292 -6.36 -21.39 12.01
C ALA A 292 -7.22 -22.22 12.99
N GLY A 293 -8.51 -21.88 13.15
CA GLY A 293 -9.36 -22.53 14.15
C GLY A 293 -10.58 -21.71 14.59
N THR A 294 -11.13 -22.10 15.73
CA THR A 294 -12.24 -21.42 16.40
C THR A 294 -11.69 -20.59 17.57
N HIS A 295 -12.07 -19.32 17.63
CA HIS A 295 -11.62 -18.36 18.65
C HIS A 295 -12.82 -17.73 19.37
N THR A 296 -12.59 -17.30 20.61
CA THR A 296 -13.59 -16.58 21.42
C THR A 296 -13.20 -15.12 21.57
N LEU A 297 -14.03 -14.23 21.04
CA LEU A 297 -13.84 -12.77 21.11
C LEU A 297 -14.84 -12.22 22.13
N ARG A 298 -14.35 -11.72 23.26
CA ARG A 298 -15.21 -11.26 24.37
C ARG A 298 -15.03 -9.77 24.61
N TYR A 299 -16.11 -9.02 24.47
CA TYR A 299 -16.23 -7.62 24.83
C TYR A 299 -16.83 -7.56 26.23
N LYS A 300 -16.09 -6.98 27.17
CA LYS A 300 -16.40 -7.03 28.61
C LYS A 300 -16.30 -5.65 29.24
N PHE A 301 -17.21 -5.32 30.13
CA PHE A 301 -17.12 -4.16 30.99
C PHE A 301 -16.27 -4.50 32.22
N ASP A 302 -15.00 -4.10 32.21
CA ASP A 302 -14.09 -4.24 33.34
C ASP A 302 -14.24 -3.11 34.38
N THR A 303 -13.56 -3.27 35.51
CA THR A 303 -13.49 -2.23 36.56
C THR A 303 -12.78 -0.95 36.11
N THR A 304 -11.91 -1.04 35.09
CA THR A 304 -11.16 0.09 34.50
C THR A 304 -11.87 0.79 33.34
N ASP A 305 -12.99 0.23 32.88
CA ASP A 305 -13.76 0.73 31.74
C ASP A 305 -14.80 1.78 32.20
N SER A 306 -15.46 2.42 31.25
CA SER A 306 -16.54 3.39 31.48
C SER A 306 -17.92 2.88 31.01
N GLY A 307 -17.96 1.88 30.12
CA GLY A 307 -19.16 1.12 29.77
C GLY A 307 -20.26 1.98 29.15
N ASN A 308 -21.51 1.64 29.45
CA ASN A 308 -22.69 2.36 28.96
C ASN A 308 -22.68 2.51 27.42
N VAL A 309 -22.64 1.36 26.73
CA VAL A 309 -22.73 1.23 25.26
C VAL A 309 -23.63 0.04 24.90
N ASN A 310 -24.14 0.02 23.67
CA ASN A 310 -24.86 -1.10 23.07
C ASN A 310 -23.99 -1.75 22.00
N LEU A 311 -23.89 -3.08 21.98
CA LEU A 311 -23.14 -3.85 20.98
C LEU A 311 -24.11 -4.54 20.02
N ASP A 312 -23.86 -4.41 18.72
CA ASP A 312 -24.78 -4.84 17.67
C ASP A 312 -24.31 -6.13 17.00
N SER A 313 -23.10 -6.09 16.44
CA SER A 313 -22.53 -7.20 15.68
C SER A 313 -21.01 -7.07 15.60
N ILE A 314 -20.32 -8.14 15.20
CA ILE A 314 -18.95 -8.06 14.69
C ILE A 314 -18.85 -8.65 13.29
N THR A 315 -18.03 -8.06 12.42
CA THR A 315 -17.55 -8.73 11.21
C THR A 315 -16.10 -9.14 11.40
N VAL A 316 -15.75 -10.36 11.00
CA VAL A 316 -14.35 -10.81 10.90
C VAL A 316 -13.98 -10.82 9.42
N GLY A 317 -13.10 -9.92 9.01
CA GLY A 317 -12.68 -9.76 7.61
C GLY A 317 -11.99 -10.98 7.03
N ASP A 318 -11.68 -10.91 5.73
CA ASP A 318 -10.70 -11.82 5.13
C ASP A 318 -9.33 -11.69 5.85
N PRO A 319 -8.50 -12.75 5.84
CA PRO A 319 -7.15 -12.66 6.40
C PRO A 319 -6.37 -11.52 5.72
N ILE A 320 -5.66 -10.72 6.50
CA ILE A 320 -4.73 -9.70 6.01
C ILE A 320 -3.51 -10.43 5.46
N VAL A 321 -3.67 -10.94 4.23
CA VAL A 321 -2.65 -11.64 3.46
C VAL A 321 -1.71 -10.58 2.87
N PRO A 322 -0.43 -10.50 3.29
CA PRO A 322 0.57 -9.80 2.49
C PRO A 322 0.62 -10.46 1.09
N PRO A 323 0.80 -9.69 0.01
CA PRO A 323 0.63 -10.18 -1.37
C PRO A 323 1.39 -11.50 -1.56
N PRO A 324 0.70 -12.56 -2.04
CA PRO A 324 1.12 -13.94 -1.79
C PRO A 324 2.53 -14.21 -2.30
N GLU A 325 3.36 -14.85 -1.46
CA GLU A 325 4.66 -15.34 -1.91
C GLU A 325 4.46 -16.21 -3.17
N PRO A 326 5.18 -15.91 -4.28
CA PRO A 326 5.15 -16.75 -5.46
C PRO A 326 5.39 -18.23 -5.09
N PRO A 327 4.56 -19.16 -5.59
CA PRO A 327 4.45 -20.50 -5.02
C PRO A 327 5.81 -21.21 -5.01
N THR A 328 6.23 -21.63 -3.81
CA THR A 328 7.54 -22.24 -3.57
C THR A 328 7.75 -23.42 -4.53
N PRO A 329 8.76 -23.37 -5.43
CA PRO A 329 8.99 -24.44 -6.39
C PRO A 329 9.22 -25.77 -5.66
N PRO A 330 8.66 -26.91 -6.14
CA PRO A 330 8.96 -28.23 -5.60
C PRO A 330 10.46 -28.45 -5.44
N ALA A 331 10.91 -29.02 -4.32
CA ALA A 331 12.33 -29.14 -4.01
C ALA A 331 13.13 -29.83 -5.15
N GLY A 332 14.15 -29.13 -5.66
CA GLY A 332 14.92 -29.56 -6.83
C GLY A 332 14.49 -28.94 -8.17
N SER A 333 13.30 -28.33 -8.25
CA SER A 333 12.99 -27.35 -9.29
C SER A 333 13.55 -25.98 -8.89
N GLY A 334 13.91 -25.16 -9.88
CA GLY A 334 14.47 -23.83 -9.65
C GLY A 334 13.43 -22.73 -9.76
N PHE A 335 13.65 -21.62 -9.05
CA PHE A 335 12.86 -20.40 -9.23
C PHE A 335 13.22 -19.73 -10.55
N VAL A 336 12.22 -19.22 -11.27
CA VAL A 336 12.38 -18.59 -12.59
C VAL A 336 12.32 -17.07 -12.46
N TYR A 337 13.29 -16.39 -13.05
CA TYR A 337 13.37 -14.93 -13.12
C TYR A 337 13.30 -14.52 -14.60
N GLU A 338 12.20 -13.89 -14.99
CA GLU A 338 11.96 -13.49 -16.38
C GLU A 338 12.82 -12.26 -16.74
N ALA A 339 13.49 -12.30 -17.89
CA ALA A 339 14.58 -11.38 -18.24
C ALA A 339 14.09 -9.95 -18.51
N GLU A 340 12.90 -9.82 -19.09
CA GLU A 340 12.29 -8.55 -19.48
C GLU A 340 11.78 -7.71 -18.30
N GLU A 341 11.70 -8.31 -17.12
CA GLU A 341 11.38 -7.68 -15.83
C GLU A 341 12.64 -7.31 -15.03
N GLN A 342 13.84 -7.71 -15.48
CA GLN A 342 15.13 -7.37 -14.87
C GLN A 342 15.68 -6.02 -15.34
N PHE A 343 16.76 -5.57 -14.72
CA PHE A 343 17.58 -4.49 -15.25
C PHE A 343 18.34 -4.93 -16.51
N PHE A 344 18.32 -4.09 -17.55
CA PHE A 344 19.15 -4.24 -18.76
C PHE A 344 19.64 -2.88 -19.28
N SER A 345 20.79 -2.86 -19.95
CA SER A 345 21.41 -1.63 -20.44
C SER A 345 22.32 -1.85 -21.65
N GLY A 346 22.93 -0.78 -22.17
CA GLY A 346 23.94 -0.84 -23.23
C GLY A 346 23.36 -1.19 -24.61
N GLY A 347 22.12 -0.78 -24.89
CA GLY A 347 21.44 -1.06 -26.16
C GLY A 347 20.70 -2.40 -26.22
N VAL A 348 20.69 -3.19 -25.14
CA VAL A 348 19.74 -4.30 -24.97
C VAL A 348 18.31 -3.75 -24.99
N ALA A 349 17.40 -4.49 -25.63
CA ALA A 349 16.00 -4.08 -25.80
C ALA A 349 15.03 -5.22 -25.49
N ARG A 350 13.89 -4.87 -24.88
CA ARG A 350 12.74 -5.78 -24.65
C ARG A 350 11.96 -6.00 -25.95
N GLU A 351 11.64 -7.26 -26.22
CA GLU A 351 10.82 -7.70 -27.35
C GLU A 351 9.72 -8.62 -26.80
N SER A 352 8.57 -8.06 -26.45
CA SER A 352 7.51 -8.74 -25.70
C SER A 352 7.98 -9.29 -24.32
N THR A 353 8.27 -10.60 -24.23
CA THR A 353 8.61 -11.35 -23.01
C THR A 353 10.06 -11.87 -23.02
N TRP A 354 10.97 -11.13 -23.64
CA TRP A 354 12.40 -11.48 -23.71
C TRP A 354 13.25 -10.26 -24.09
N LEU A 355 14.57 -10.41 -23.95
CA LEU A 355 15.57 -9.39 -24.26
C LEU A 355 16.44 -9.77 -25.46
N ARG A 356 16.85 -8.77 -26.25
CA ARG A 356 17.71 -8.92 -27.43
C ARG A 356 18.75 -7.82 -27.56
N ASN A 357 19.59 -7.93 -28.60
CA ASN A 357 20.65 -6.98 -28.96
C ASN A 357 21.87 -6.97 -28.03
N PHE A 358 22.28 -8.14 -27.53
CA PHE A 358 23.57 -8.34 -26.87
C PHE A 358 24.72 -8.31 -27.89
N SER A 359 25.05 -7.12 -28.42
CA SER A 359 25.86 -6.95 -29.65
C SER A 359 27.05 -5.98 -29.54
N ALA A 360 27.15 -5.20 -28.47
CA ALA A 360 28.17 -4.16 -28.27
C ALA A 360 28.67 -4.13 -26.81
N PRO A 361 29.90 -3.65 -26.52
CA PRO A 361 30.44 -3.60 -25.17
C PRO A 361 29.51 -2.91 -24.16
N GLY A 362 29.20 -3.60 -23.05
CA GLY A 362 28.28 -3.11 -22.02
C GLY A 362 26.80 -3.44 -22.26
N ALA A 363 26.44 -4.06 -23.40
CA ALA A 363 25.11 -4.62 -23.63
C ALA A 363 24.87 -5.80 -22.66
N ARG A 364 23.97 -5.64 -21.69
CA ARG A 364 23.82 -6.58 -20.57
C ARG A 364 22.39 -6.69 -20.04
N VAL A 365 22.11 -7.82 -19.40
CA VAL A 365 21.01 -8.04 -18.45
C VAL A 365 21.60 -8.41 -17.10
N ILE A 366 21.02 -7.91 -16.01
CA ILE A 366 21.40 -8.22 -14.63
C ILE A 366 20.18 -8.79 -13.92
N PHE A 367 20.12 -10.13 -13.82
CA PHE A 367 19.11 -10.81 -13.03
C PHE A 367 19.39 -10.59 -11.55
N THR A 368 18.37 -10.24 -10.77
CA THR A 368 18.46 -10.18 -9.30
C THR A 368 17.74 -11.38 -8.69
N VAL A 369 18.48 -12.20 -7.95
CA VAL A 369 18.04 -13.53 -7.52
C VAL A 369 18.26 -13.75 -6.03
N ASN A 370 17.37 -14.49 -5.37
CA ASN A 370 17.35 -14.70 -3.92
C ASN A 370 17.68 -16.15 -3.54
N MET A 371 18.33 -16.37 -2.40
CA MET A 371 18.84 -17.67 -1.93
C MET A 371 18.71 -17.83 -0.40
N ASP A 372 18.30 -19.01 0.07
CA ASP A 372 18.23 -19.31 1.53
C ASP A 372 19.62 -19.37 2.20
N ALA A 373 20.66 -19.77 1.48
CA ALA A 373 22.00 -19.99 1.99
C ALA A 373 23.04 -19.80 0.88
N ALA A 374 24.31 -19.62 1.26
CA ALA A 374 25.41 -19.63 0.30
C ALA A 374 25.62 -21.04 -0.28
N ALA A 375 25.67 -21.16 -1.61
CA ALA A 375 25.75 -22.44 -2.31
C ALA A 375 26.38 -22.31 -3.72
N ALA A 376 27.03 -23.39 -4.17
CA ALA A 376 27.32 -23.59 -5.59
C ALA A 376 26.05 -24.09 -6.29
N SER A 377 25.27 -23.17 -6.86
CA SER A 377 23.93 -23.44 -7.39
C SER A 377 23.96 -23.76 -8.88
N SER A 378 23.08 -24.68 -9.29
CA SER A 378 22.80 -24.91 -10.71
C SER A 378 21.88 -23.80 -11.24
N VAL A 379 22.32 -23.15 -12.32
CA VAL A 379 21.65 -22.00 -12.94
C VAL A 379 21.43 -22.30 -14.42
N GLY A 380 20.18 -22.24 -14.87
CA GLY A 380 19.76 -22.52 -16.25
C GLY A 380 19.29 -21.26 -16.97
N LEU A 381 20.07 -20.75 -17.93
CA LEU A 381 19.68 -19.66 -18.81
C LEU A 381 18.81 -20.18 -19.97
N ARG A 382 17.63 -19.58 -20.18
CA ARG A 382 16.80 -19.81 -21.37
C ARG A 382 17.13 -18.77 -22.45
N TYR A 383 17.62 -19.24 -23.59
CA TYR A 383 18.19 -18.40 -24.66
C TYR A 383 17.80 -18.87 -26.06
N LEU A 384 17.94 -17.98 -27.04
CA LEU A 384 17.74 -18.23 -28.47
C LEU A 384 18.95 -17.70 -29.24
N ASN A 385 19.50 -18.52 -30.15
CA ASN A 385 20.62 -18.16 -31.00
C ASN A 385 20.39 -18.70 -32.42
N GLY A 386 19.87 -17.85 -33.30
CA GLY A 386 19.65 -18.17 -34.71
C GLY A 386 20.82 -17.86 -35.65
N SER A 387 22.02 -17.59 -35.13
CA SER A 387 23.14 -17.08 -35.93
C SER A 387 23.92 -18.11 -36.75
N GLY A 388 23.49 -19.39 -36.75
CA GLY A 388 24.18 -20.49 -37.44
C GLY A 388 25.50 -20.92 -36.80
N THR A 389 25.94 -20.25 -35.73
CA THR A 389 27.24 -20.45 -35.06
C THR A 389 27.09 -20.38 -33.55
N ASN A 390 28.06 -20.94 -32.81
CA ASN A 390 28.11 -20.78 -31.36
C ASN A 390 28.43 -19.32 -31.00
N LYS A 391 27.76 -18.81 -29.97
CA LYS A 391 27.89 -17.44 -29.48
C LYS A 391 28.37 -17.39 -28.04
N THR A 392 28.97 -16.28 -27.66
CA THR A 392 29.57 -16.07 -26.34
C THR A 392 29.12 -14.75 -25.73
N LEU A 393 28.98 -14.77 -24.40
CA LEU A 393 28.79 -13.65 -23.49
C LEU A 393 29.63 -13.93 -22.23
N ASN A 394 29.96 -12.91 -21.46
CA ASN A 394 30.56 -13.08 -20.14
C ASN A 394 29.49 -13.11 -19.04
N VAL A 395 29.75 -13.90 -18.00
CA VAL A 395 28.88 -14.10 -16.85
C VAL A 395 29.55 -13.52 -15.61
N TYR A 396 28.87 -12.63 -14.93
CA TYR A 396 29.31 -12.05 -13.66
C TYR A 396 28.35 -12.42 -12.54
N VAL A 397 28.88 -12.68 -11.35
CA VAL A 397 28.10 -12.87 -10.12
C VAL A 397 28.49 -11.79 -9.12
N ASN A 398 27.52 -11.03 -8.62
CA ASN A 398 27.76 -9.90 -7.70
C ASN A 398 28.79 -8.89 -8.24
N GLY A 399 28.82 -8.71 -9.57
CA GLY A 399 29.76 -7.85 -10.30
C GLY A 399 31.17 -8.43 -10.56
N LEU A 400 31.52 -9.60 -9.98
CA LEU A 400 32.77 -10.32 -10.21
C LEU A 400 32.65 -11.28 -11.41
N PHE A 401 33.70 -11.42 -12.23
CA PHE A 401 33.69 -12.34 -13.36
C PHE A 401 33.67 -13.79 -12.87
N ALA A 402 32.75 -14.60 -13.40
CA ALA A 402 32.62 -16.02 -13.08
C ALA A 402 33.14 -16.90 -14.22
N LEU A 403 32.63 -16.69 -15.44
CA LEU A 403 33.00 -17.48 -16.64
C LEU A 403 32.60 -16.76 -17.93
N THR A 404 33.14 -17.21 -19.07
CA THR A 404 32.58 -16.88 -20.40
C THR A 404 31.64 -18.00 -20.81
N THR A 405 30.35 -17.67 -20.99
CA THR A 405 29.37 -18.65 -21.45
C THR A 405 29.54 -18.92 -22.95
N THR A 406 29.22 -20.14 -23.37
CA THR A 406 29.10 -20.52 -24.78
C THR A 406 27.70 -21.09 -25.00
N LEU A 407 26.99 -20.44 -25.90
CA LEU A 407 25.60 -20.64 -26.26
C LEU A 407 25.56 -21.25 -27.67
N ALA A 408 25.01 -22.45 -27.81
CA ALA A 408 25.01 -23.18 -29.08
C ALA A 408 24.11 -22.49 -30.11
N ASN A 409 24.26 -22.81 -31.41
CA ASN A 409 23.24 -22.44 -32.39
C ASN A 409 21.95 -23.24 -32.14
N THR A 410 20.83 -22.55 -31.93
CA THR A 410 19.50 -23.14 -31.69
C THR A 410 18.53 -22.90 -32.86
N GLY A 411 18.92 -22.11 -33.86
CA GLY A 411 18.07 -21.77 -34.99
C GLY A 411 16.91 -20.88 -34.54
N THR A 412 15.67 -21.36 -34.69
CA THR A 412 14.44 -20.63 -34.30
C THR A 412 13.84 -21.10 -32.98
N THR A 413 14.46 -22.04 -32.26
CA THR A 413 13.93 -22.57 -31.00
C THR A 413 14.67 -22.05 -29.77
N TRP A 414 13.94 -21.86 -28.67
CA TRP A 414 14.52 -21.61 -27.35
C TRP A 414 15.22 -22.86 -26.82
N SER A 415 16.35 -22.67 -26.15
CA SER A 415 17.13 -23.75 -25.51
C SER A 415 17.63 -23.34 -24.13
N GLY A 416 18.11 -24.32 -23.37
CA GLY A 416 18.68 -24.14 -22.04
C GLY A 416 20.20 -24.21 -22.03
N LYS A 417 20.84 -23.36 -21.22
CA LYS A 417 22.26 -23.41 -20.89
C LYS A 417 22.41 -23.52 -19.37
N THR A 418 22.85 -24.68 -18.90
CA THR A 418 23.10 -24.91 -17.46
C THR A 418 24.55 -24.60 -17.10
N GLU A 419 24.74 -23.91 -15.98
CA GLU A 419 26.01 -23.44 -15.42
C GLU A 419 25.99 -23.65 -13.89
N THR A 420 27.16 -23.66 -13.26
CA THR A 420 27.26 -23.74 -11.79
C THR A 420 27.90 -22.47 -11.27
N LEU A 421 27.15 -21.70 -10.48
CA LEU A 421 27.53 -20.37 -10.01
C LEU A 421 27.52 -20.33 -8.47
N ASN A 422 28.55 -19.73 -7.88
CA ASN A 422 28.65 -19.58 -6.43
C ASN A 422 27.83 -18.37 -5.97
N LEU A 423 26.67 -18.63 -5.38
CA LEU A 423 25.75 -17.62 -4.86
C LEU A 423 25.85 -17.53 -3.33
N ARG A 424 25.64 -16.34 -2.76
CA ARG A 424 25.53 -16.13 -1.29
C ARG A 424 24.08 -16.25 -0.81
N ARG A 425 23.85 -16.29 0.50
CA ARG A 425 22.53 -16.02 1.11
C ARG A 425 21.98 -14.66 0.64
N GLY A 426 20.66 -14.57 0.51
CA GLY A 426 19.95 -13.33 0.17
C GLY A 426 20.12 -12.94 -1.30
N LEU A 427 20.01 -11.63 -1.57
CA LEU A 427 20.08 -11.14 -2.95
C LEU A 427 21.49 -11.22 -3.55
N ASN A 428 21.53 -11.79 -4.74
CA ASN A 428 22.66 -11.86 -5.65
C ASN A 428 22.29 -11.16 -6.96
N THR A 429 23.30 -10.65 -7.68
CA THR A 429 23.15 -10.30 -9.10
C THR A 429 23.85 -11.34 -9.98
N ILE A 430 23.19 -11.76 -11.07
CA ILE A 430 23.77 -12.59 -12.12
C ILE A 430 23.66 -11.82 -13.44
N THR A 431 24.80 -11.35 -13.94
CA THR A 431 24.88 -10.58 -15.19
C THR A 431 25.25 -11.48 -16.36
N TYR A 432 24.49 -11.40 -17.46
CA TYR A 432 24.94 -11.85 -18.78
C TYR A 432 25.23 -10.60 -19.63
N GLN A 433 26.49 -10.41 -20.01
CA GLN A 433 27.01 -9.18 -20.63
C GLN A 433 27.84 -9.49 -21.88
N TYR A 434 27.74 -8.64 -22.89
CA TYR A 434 28.69 -8.58 -23.99
C TYR A 434 29.87 -7.68 -23.61
N ASP A 435 31.07 -8.24 -23.63
CA ASP A 435 32.34 -7.53 -23.51
C ASP A 435 33.18 -7.64 -24.79
N THR A 436 34.23 -6.81 -24.89
CA THR A 436 35.23 -6.88 -25.96
C THR A 436 35.82 -8.29 -26.08
N GLY A 437 35.59 -8.96 -27.21
CA GLY A 437 36.00 -10.34 -27.46
C GLY A 437 34.86 -11.38 -27.37
N ASN A 438 33.67 -10.99 -26.90
CA ASN A 438 32.46 -11.80 -27.04
C ASN A 438 31.92 -11.74 -28.47
N THR A 439 31.09 -12.73 -28.85
CA THR A 439 30.54 -12.85 -30.22
C THR A 439 29.05 -12.53 -30.32
N GLY A 440 28.34 -12.46 -29.19
CA GLY A 440 27.03 -11.80 -29.06
C GLY A 440 25.93 -12.26 -30.01
N GLY A 441 24.93 -11.40 -30.23
CA GLY A 441 23.84 -11.64 -31.19
C GLY A 441 22.86 -12.73 -30.78
N VAL A 442 22.66 -12.92 -29.48
CA VAL A 442 21.68 -13.85 -28.90
C VAL A 442 20.45 -13.10 -28.35
N SER A 443 19.44 -13.86 -27.97
CA SER A 443 18.29 -13.41 -27.19
C SER A 443 18.21 -14.19 -25.88
N ILE A 444 17.76 -13.55 -24.80
CA ILE A 444 17.65 -14.12 -23.45
C ILE A 444 16.22 -13.89 -22.95
N ASP A 445 15.61 -14.94 -22.40
CA ASP A 445 14.18 -14.96 -22.02
C ASP A 445 14.01 -15.14 -20.51
N ALA A 446 14.72 -16.10 -19.88
CA ALA A 446 14.60 -16.35 -18.45
C ALA A 446 15.88 -16.91 -17.82
N LEU A 447 15.96 -16.87 -16.49
CA LEU A 447 16.99 -17.53 -15.70
C LEU A 447 16.33 -18.41 -14.61
N THR A 448 16.65 -19.70 -14.58
CA THR A 448 16.16 -20.65 -13.57
C THR A 448 17.26 -20.96 -12.55
N VAL A 449 17.05 -20.66 -11.26
CA VAL A 449 18.05 -20.93 -10.20
C VAL A 449 17.57 -22.05 -9.28
N VAL A 450 18.27 -23.18 -9.27
CA VAL A 450 17.98 -24.32 -8.37
C VAL A 450 18.24 -23.89 -6.93
N ASN A 451 17.25 -24.14 -6.05
CA ASN A 451 17.19 -23.64 -4.67
C ASN A 451 17.17 -22.11 -4.53
N GLY A 452 16.88 -21.38 -5.62
CA GLY A 452 16.51 -19.97 -5.57
C GLY A 452 15.13 -19.78 -4.93
N LYS A 453 14.88 -18.60 -4.36
CA LYS A 453 13.60 -18.22 -3.76
C LYS A 453 12.89 -17.13 -4.57
N ALA A 454 11.62 -16.91 -4.27
CA ALA A 454 10.93 -15.71 -4.69
C ALA A 454 11.64 -14.43 -4.20
N LEU A 455 11.43 -13.36 -4.95
CA LEU A 455 11.54 -11.98 -4.45
C LEU A 455 10.24 -11.62 -3.72
N ALA A 456 10.28 -10.61 -2.86
CA ALA A 456 9.08 -10.02 -2.28
C ALA A 456 8.14 -9.55 -3.40
N ALA A 457 6.84 -9.85 -3.28
CA ALA A 457 5.86 -9.50 -4.31
C ALA A 457 5.68 -7.97 -4.46
N ARG A 458 5.93 -7.21 -3.38
CA ARG A 458 6.10 -5.75 -3.38
C ARG A 458 7.15 -5.36 -2.35
N GLY A 459 7.85 -4.25 -2.59
CA GLY A 459 8.90 -3.72 -1.71
C GLY A 459 10.22 -4.48 -1.78
N ALA A 460 11.18 -4.04 -0.97
CA ALA A 460 12.51 -4.63 -0.93
C ALA A 460 12.49 -6.06 -0.40
N THR A 461 13.30 -6.94 -1.00
CA THR A 461 13.50 -8.31 -0.49
C THR A 461 14.57 -8.27 0.58
N LEU A 462 14.16 -8.19 1.84
CA LEU A 462 15.04 -7.92 2.98
C LEU A 462 15.73 -9.19 3.49
N PRO A 463 17.01 -9.10 3.93
CA PRO A 463 17.70 -10.22 4.58
C PRO A 463 17.37 -10.33 6.09
N TYR A 464 16.60 -9.39 6.63
CA TYR A 464 16.25 -9.26 8.04
C TYR A 464 14.74 -9.35 8.28
N GLN A 465 14.33 -9.69 9.51
CA GLN A 465 12.95 -9.55 9.97
C GLN A 465 12.81 -8.23 10.76
N GLU A 466 11.85 -7.40 10.38
CA GLU A 466 11.45 -6.19 11.13
C GLU A 466 10.38 -6.57 12.18
N LEU A 467 10.49 -6.02 13.39
CA LEU A 467 9.61 -6.32 14.52
C LEU A 467 9.21 -5.04 15.28
N GLU A 468 7.97 -4.59 15.06
CA GLU A 468 7.37 -3.41 15.70
C GLU A 468 7.27 -3.58 17.24
N ALA A 469 7.56 -2.54 18.01
CA ALA A 469 7.66 -2.63 19.47
C ALA A 469 6.30 -2.76 20.17
N GLU A 470 5.24 -2.16 19.64
CA GLU A 470 3.88 -2.27 20.18
C GLU A 470 3.23 -3.64 19.95
N ALA A 471 3.80 -4.45 19.04
CA ALA A 471 3.48 -5.86 18.87
C ALA A 471 4.28 -6.76 19.83
N GLY A 472 5.31 -6.21 20.49
CA GLY A 472 6.08 -6.88 21.53
C GLY A 472 5.36 -6.96 22.87
N THR A 473 5.70 -7.96 23.67
CA THR A 473 5.29 -8.03 25.09
C THR A 473 6.08 -7.00 25.89
N THR A 474 5.40 -6.17 26.66
CA THR A 474 6.00 -5.04 27.39
C THR A 474 5.35 -4.85 28.76
N ASN A 475 6.13 -4.33 29.71
CA ASN A 475 5.62 -3.80 30.99
C ASN A 475 5.65 -2.26 31.06
N ALA A 476 5.99 -1.61 29.95
CA ALA A 476 6.16 -0.18 29.78
C ALA A 476 4.99 0.44 28.99
N THR A 477 5.00 1.76 28.82
CA THR A 477 3.94 2.47 28.11
C THR A 477 4.03 2.23 26.60
N VAL A 478 3.05 1.53 26.03
CA VAL A 478 2.80 1.56 24.58
C VAL A 478 2.15 2.89 24.23
N LEU A 479 2.63 3.56 23.18
CA LEU A 479 2.03 4.80 22.68
C LEU A 479 0.77 4.49 21.84
N ASN A 480 -0.21 5.39 21.91
CA ASN A 480 -1.41 5.32 21.09
C ASN A 480 -1.11 5.88 19.69
N PRO A 481 -1.80 5.41 18.62
CA PRO A 481 -1.65 5.98 17.29
C PRO A 481 -1.88 7.49 17.28
N ASN A 482 -0.97 8.25 16.69
CA ASN A 482 -1.17 9.67 16.38
C ASN A 482 -0.46 10.04 15.07
N ARG A 483 -0.99 11.04 14.36
CA ARG A 483 -0.46 11.55 13.09
C ARG A 483 -0.22 13.06 13.07
N THR A 484 -0.49 13.77 14.16
CA THR A 484 -0.15 15.20 14.27
C THR A 484 1.33 15.41 13.97
N PRO A 485 1.69 16.20 12.94
CA PRO A 485 3.09 16.44 12.60
C PRO A 485 3.87 17.02 13.80
N GLY A 486 5.09 16.54 14.01
CA GLY A 486 5.93 16.92 15.16
C GLY A 486 5.61 16.17 16.45
N THR A 487 4.93 15.02 16.38
CA THR A 487 4.77 14.11 17.52
C THR A 487 5.60 12.84 17.34
N VAL A 488 6.07 12.26 18.44
CA VAL A 488 6.94 11.07 18.43
C VAL A 488 6.22 9.92 17.73
N GLU A 489 4.95 9.74 18.07
CA GLU A 489 4.01 8.79 17.48
C GLU A 489 3.89 8.96 15.96
N ALA A 490 3.82 10.20 15.45
CA ALA A 490 3.72 10.45 14.02
C ALA A 490 5.02 10.12 13.25
N GLU A 491 6.18 10.12 13.91
CA GLU A 491 7.46 9.66 13.36
C GLU A 491 7.79 8.19 13.70
N SER A 492 6.85 7.45 14.29
CA SER A 492 7.00 6.03 14.64
C SER A 492 6.43 5.12 13.54
N SER A 493 7.04 3.95 13.33
CA SER A 493 6.46 2.92 12.45
C SER A 493 5.09 2.47 13.01
N GLY A 494 4.14 2.15 12.14
CA GLY A 494 2.75 1.88 12.58
C GLY A 494 2.04 3.06 13.27
N ARG A 495 2.71 4.21 13.37
CA ARG A 495 2.39 5.38 14.21
C ARG A 495 2.41 5.11 15.73
N ARG A 496 3.17 4.12 16.18
CA ARG A 496 3.21 3.66 17.59
C ARG A 496 4.61 3.21 18.00
N ALA A 497 4.88 3.21 19.30
CA ALA A 497 6.16 2.77 19.85
C ALA A 497 6.01 2.40 21.33
N VAL A 498 7.08 1.94 22.00
CA VAL A 498 7.08 1.60 23.43
C VAL A 498 8.10 2.44 24.21
N LYS A 499 7.64 3.16 25.23
CA LYS A 499 8.44 4.13 26.00
C LYS A 499 8.90 3.58 27.34
N LEU A 500 10.19 3.24 27.42
CA LEU A 500 10.89 2.75 28.61
C LEU A 500 11.39 3.95 29.45
N THR A 501 10.83 4.14 30.65
CA THR A 501 11.12 5.31 31.50
C THR A 501 11.78 4.95 32.84
N GLN A 502 11.46 3.79 33.42
CA GLN A 502 12.01 3.36 34.72
C GLN A 502 12.95 2.16 34.56
N THR A 503 13.82 1.92 35.55
CA THR A 503 14.63 0.70 35.58
C THR A 503 13.73 -0.54 35.66
N GLY A 504 13.98 -1.53 34.81
CA GLY A 504 13.13 -2.71 34.66
C GLY A 504 11.97 -2.56 33.66
N HIS A 505 11.80 -1.39 33.01
CA HIS A 505 10.95 -1.29 31.82
C HIS A 505 11.60 -2.04 30.66
N TYR A 506 10.82 -2.83 29.94
CA TYR A 506 11.28 -3.59 28.77
C TYR A 506 10.22 -3.72 27.67
N VAL A 507 10.69 -4.05 26.47
CA VAL A 507 9.89 -4.63 25.38
C VAL A 507 10.59 -5.90 24.87
N GLN A 508 9.84 -6.95 24.56
CA GLN A 508 10.36 -8.23 24.11
C GLN A 508 9.52 -8.90 23.01
N TRP A 509 10.17 -9.67 22.16
CA TRP A 509 9.61 -10.39 21.03
C TRP A 509 10.09 -11.85 21.02
N SER A 510 9.47 -12.69 20.20
CA SER A 510 10.03 -13.98 19.80
C SER A 510 10.70 -13.83 18.43
N ALA A 511 11.96 -14.25 18.29
CA ALA A 511 12.69 -14.17 17.03
C ALA A 511 12.09 -15.15 15.99
N PRO A 512 11.56 -14.68 14.84
CA PRO A 512 10.91 -15.58 13.87
C PRO A 512 11.89 -16.57 13.22
N GLN A 513 13.12 -16.14 12.98
CA GLN A 513 14.22 -16.96 12.46
C GLN A 513 15.47 -16.82 13.34
N ALA A 514 16.53 -17.54 13.00
CA ALA A 514 17.83 -17.32 13.63
C ALA A 514 18.46 -16.01 13.13
N ALA A 515 19.20 -15.33 14.01
CA ALA A 515 19.92 -14.10 13.70
C ALA A 515 21.26 -14.05 14.45
N ASN A 516 22.18 -13.18 14.01
CA ASN A 516 23.42 -12.86 14.73
C ASN A 516 23.74 -11.36 14.74
N SER A 517 22.82 -10.53 14.27
CA SER A 517 22.87 -9.08 14.43
C SER A 517 21.53 -8.51 14.86
N LEU A 518 21.57 -7.24 15.26
CA LEU A 518 20.42 -6.44 15.68
C LEU A 518 20.57 -5.03 15.13
N VAL A 519 19.50 -4.47 14.57
CA VAL A 519 19.30 -3.01 14.48
C VAL A 519 18.21 -2.64 15.47
N VAL A 520 18.33 -1.48 16.13
CA VAL A 520 17.26 -0.88 16.92
C VAL A 520 16.97 0.50 16.33
N ARG A 521 15.69 0.82 16.06
CA ARG A 521 15.24 2.20 15.84
C ARG A 521 14.69 2.74 17.17
N TYR A 522 15.24 3.86 17.63
CA TYR A 522 14.96 4.39 18.97
C TYR A 522 15.07 5.91 19.03
N GLY A 523 14.27 6.50 19.91
CA GLY A 523 14.40 7.88 20.35
C GLY A 523 14.85 7.95 21.80
N MET A 524 15.77 8.86 22.10
CA MET A 524 16.27 9.15 23.45
C MET A 524 16.56 10.65 23.57
N PRO A 525 16.60 11.23 24.79
CA PRO A 525 16.79 12.67 24.98
C PRO A 525 18.00 13.26 24.22
N ASP A 526 17.86 14.46 23.71
CA ASP A 526 18.99 15.31 23.30
C ASP A 526 19.70 15.93 24.52
N ALA A 527 20.89 16.49 24.30
CA ALA A 527 21.54 17.41 25.22
C ALA A 527 20.81 18.76 25.25
N ALA A 528 20.87 19.46 26.39
CA ALA A 528 20.16 20.73 26.59
C ALA A 528 20.56 21.90 25.65
N ALA A 529 21.59 21.72 24.82
CA ALA A 529 22.08 22.69 23.85
C ALA A 529 22.06 22.18 22.40
N GLY A 530 21.61 20.94 22.15
CA GLY A 530 21.77 20.25 20.87
C GLY A 530 22.98 19.30 20.83
N GLY A 531 23.05 18.48 19.77
CA GLY A 531 24.22 17.67 19.42
C GLY A 531 24.31 16.28 20.06
N GLY A 532 23.28 15.84 20.79
CA GLY A 532 23.10 14.50 21.32
C GLY A 532 23.78 14.21 22.67
N ILE A 533 23.33 13.13 23.31
CA ILE A 533 24.02 12.45 24.42
C ILE A 533 24.29 10.99 24.05
N ASN A 534 25.27 10.38 24.70
CA ASN A 534 25.52 8.95 24.63
C ASN A 534 24.97 8.25 25.89
N ALA A 535 24.33 7.11 25.71
CA ALA A 535 23.83 6.26 26.78
C ALA A 535 23.87 4.78 26.38
N THR A 536 23.36 3.88 27.22
CA THR A 536 23.27 2.46 26.90
C THR A 536 21.85 1.92 26.99
N LEU A 537 21.57 0.77 26.37
CA LEU A 537 20.35 -0.01 26.57
C LEU A 537 20.69 -1.50 26.62
N SER A 538 20.01 -2.27 27.48
CA SER A 538 20.41 -3.65 27.76
C SER A 538 19.66 -4.68 26.92
N LEU A 539 20.42 -5.45 26.12
CA LEU A 539 19.91 -6.55 25.31
C LEU A 539 19.97 -7.88 26.08
N TYR A 540 18.85 -8.58 26.09
CA TYR A 540 18.67 -9.90 26.68
C TYR A 540 18.19 -10.90 25.62
N VAL A 541 18.69 -12.14 25.70
CA VAL A 541 18.22 -13.28 24.91
C VAL A 541 17.89 -14.44 25.85
N ASN A 542 16.69 -15.01 25.73
CA ASN A 542 16.16 -16.07 26.62
C ASN A 542 16.34 -15.73 28.12
N GLY A 543 16.06 -14.47 28.49
CA GLY A 543 16.18 -13.97 29.86
C GLY A 543 17.61 -13.71 30.36
N THR A 544 18.65 -14.10 29.60
CA THR A 544 20.06 -13.84 29.93
C THR A 544 20.55 -12.56 29.26
N LYS A 545 21.30 -11.70 29.97
CA LYS A 545 21.85 -10.48 29.37
C LYS A 545 22.94 -10.87 28.38
N LEU A 546 22.77 -10.48 27.11
CA LEU A 546 23.69 -10.78 26.02
C LEU A 546 24.71 -9.65 25.84
N GLN A 547 24.23 -8.40 25.83
CA GLN A 547 25.05 -7.23 25.52
C GLN A 547 24.46 -5.97 26.16
N THR A 548 25.33 -5.02 26.52
CA THR A 548 24.95 -3.62 26.73
C THR A 548 25.17 -2.88 25.41
N LEU A 549 24.09 -2.39 24.80
CA LEU A 549 24.13 -1.66 23.53
C LEU A 549 24.53 -0.21 23.80
N ASN A 550 25.45 0.35 23.02
CA ASN A 550 25.82 1.77 23.08
C ASN A 550 24.93 2.55 22.10
N LEU A 551 24.23 3.57 22.59
CA LEU A 551 23.25 4.37 21.85
C LEU A 551 23.61 5.86 21.92
N THR A 552 23.14 6.64 20.94
CA THR A 552 23.34 8.09 20.87
C THR A 552 22.12 8.81 20.31
N SER A 553 21.92 10.06 20.71
CA SER A 553 20.96 10.98 20.05
C SER A 553 21.62 11.93 19.05
N ARG A 554 22.93 11.79 18.77
CA ARG A 554 23.74 12.71 17.95
C ARG A 554 23.18 13.04 16.56
N HIS A 555 22.49 12.10 15.92
CA HIS A 555 21.93 12.26 14.56
C HIS A 555 20.39 12.24 14.53
N ALA A 556 19.75 12.20 15.70
CA ALA A 556 18.36 12.56 15.91
C ALA A 556 18.28 14.05 16.31
N TRP A 557 17.04 14.56 16.44
CA TRP A 557 16.68 15.90 16.88
C TRP A 557 17.11 17.04 15.96
N VAL A 558 16.13 17.68 15.33
CA VAL A 558 16.30 18.97 14.66
C VAL A 558 15.20 19.96 15.07
N TYR A 559 15.47 21.24 14.86
CA TYR A 559 14.76 22.36 15.50
C TYR A 559 14.65 23.58 14.56
N GLY A 560 13.68 24.46 14.84
CA GLY A 560 13.54 25.77 14.19
C GLY A 560 12.85 25.70 12.83
N GLY A 561 13.01 26.75 12.01
CA GLY A 561 12.46 26.77 10.65
C GLY A 561 13.37 26.11 9.60
N TYR A 562 12.78 25.59 8.51
CA TYR A 562 13.49 24.88 7.43
C TYR A 562 14.61 25.71 6.74
N PRO A 563 15.75 25.12 6.32
CA PRO A 563 16.22 23.79 6.70
C PRO A 563 16.59 23.80 8.19
N TYR A 564 16.26 22.68 8.85
CA TYR A 564 16.27 22.54 10.31
C TYR A 564 17.69 22.34 10.86
N GLY A 565 17.96 22.98 12.00
CA GLY A 565 19.28 22.97 12.65
C GLY A 565 19.33 22.08 13.90
N ASN A 566 20.54 21.65 14.29
CA ASN A 566 20.77 20.64 15.33
C ASN A 566 20.69 21.12 16.79
N SER A 567 20.20 22.34 17.04
CA SER A 567 20.17 22.96 18.36
C SER A 567 18.78 23.48 18.73
N PRO A 568 18.31 23.32 19.98
CA PRO A 568 17.13 24.02 20.52
C PRO A 568 17.19 25.56 20.43
N SER A 569 18.34 26.13 20.06
CA SER A 569 18.52 27.56 19.83
C SER A 569 18.31 28.00 18.36
N THR A 570 18.09 27.06 17.44
CA THR A 570 17.78 27.35 16.02
C THR A 570 16.47 28.15 15.92
N PRO A 571 16.47 29.33 15.27
CA PRO A 571 15.27 30.17 15.19
C PRO A 571 14.22 29.62 14.23
N SER A 572 12.95 29.75 14.63
CA SER A 572 11.78 29.67 13.75
C SER A 572 11.88 30.67 12.59
N LYS A 573 11.35 30.31 11.42
CA LYS A 573 11.37 31.17 10.21
C LYS A 573 9.93 31.51 9.79
N PRO A 574 9.58 32.80 9.59
CA PRO A 574 8.21 33.18 9.24
C PRO A 574 7.74 32.54 7.92
N GLY A 575 6.64 31.80 7.98
CA GLY A 575 6.05 31.10 6.84
C GLY A 575 6.50 29.65 6.67
N GLU A 576 7.52 29.19 7.39
CA GLU A 576 7.94 27.79 7.41
C GLU A 576 7.17 26.96 8.45
N TRP A 577 7.17 25.63 8.28
CA TRP A 577 6.69 24.71 9.32
C TRP A 577 7.81 24.47 10.35
N ASP A 578 7.50 24.75 11.62
CA ASP A 578 8.36 24.55 12.79
C ASP A 578 7.47 24.00 13.93
N PRO A 579 7.52 22.69 14.21
CA PRO A 579 6.79 22.10 15.34
C PRO A 579 7.56 22.25 16.67
N GLY A 580 8.74 22.88 16.66
CA GLY A 580 9.75 22.73 17.69
C GLY A 580 10.60 21.46 17.47
N PRO A 581 10.95 20.72 18.54
CA PRO A 581 11.79 19.52 18.44
C PRO A 581 11.09 18.42 17.62
N HIS A 582 11.76 17.89 16.59
CA HIS A 582 11.27 16.78 15.75
C HIS A 582 12.45 15.94 15.22
N ARG A 583 12.20 14.91 14.39
CA ARG A 583 13.18 13.89 13.98
C ARG A 583 13.70 13.10 15.20
N PHE A 584 12.79 12.56 16.00
CA PHE A 584 13.02 11.99 17.32
C PHE A 584 13.85 10.69 17.33
N TYR A 585 14.02 10.05 16.18
CA TYR A 585 14.56 8.70 16.04
C TYR A 585 15.90 8.66 15.31
N ASP A 586 16.80 7.82 15.81
CA ASP A 586 17.99 7.33 15.10
C ASP A 586 17.97 5.79 15.04
N GLU A 587 18.92 5.19 14.34
CA GLU A 587 19.14 3.74 14.31
C GLU A 587 20.53 3.39 14.84
N SER A 588 20.69 2.21 15.43
CA SER A 588 22.02 1.70 15.79
C SER A 588 22.08 0.19 15.63
N ARG A 589 23.21 -0.30 15.11
CA ARG A 589 23.38 -1.65 14.58
C ARG A 589 24.55 -2.38 15.24
N PHE A 590 24.33 -3.66 15.57
CA PHE A 590 25.22 -4.47 16.38
C PHE A 590 25.38 -5.88 15.79
N LEU A 591 26.61 -6.31 15.54
CA LEU A 591 26.94 -7.73 15.45
C LEU A 591 27.03 -8.29 16.88
N LEU A 592 26.37 -9.42 17.13
CA LEU A 592 26.19 -9.96 18.48
C LEU A 592 27.29 -10.98 18.85
N PRO A 593 27.70 -11.07 20.13
CA PRO A 593 28.74 -12.00 20.56
C PRO A 593 28.30 -13.48 20.56
N SER A 594 27.00 -13.75 20.43
CA SER A 594 26.45 -15.07 20.10
C SER A 594 25.16 -14.91 19.29
N SER A 595 24.77 -15.93 18.52
CA SER A 595 23.53 -15.93 17.76
C SER A 595 22.28 -15.98 18.64
N ILE A 596 21.20 -15.43 18.09
CA ILE A 596 19.81 -15.57 18.54
C ILE A 596 19.22 -16.79 17.81
N PRO A 597 18.81 -17.86 18.49
CA PRO A 597 18.07 -18.96 17.87
C PRO A 597 16.66 -18.55 17.42
N ALA A 598 16.11 -19.20 16.39
CA ALA A 598 14.69 -19.08 16.08
C ALA A 598 13.83 -19.50 17.28
N GLY A 599 12.76 -18.75 17.55
CA GLY A 599 11.89 -18.91 18.72
C GLY A 599 12.49 -18.40 20.04
N ALA A 600 13.69 -17.83 20.05
CA ALA A 600 14.28 -17.24 21.25
C ALA A 600 13.59 -15.92 21.61
N THR A 601 13.41 -15.66 22.91
CA THR A 601 12.93 -14.37 23.40
C THR A 601 14.04 -13.33 23.29
N VAL A 602 13.86 -12.30 22.48
CA VAL A 602 14.73 -11.13 22.37
C VAL A 602 14.09 -10.00 23.15
N LYS A 603 14.83 -9.36 24.07
CA LYS A 603 14.31 -8.29 24.94
C LYS A 603 15.27 -7.10 25.00
N LEU A 604 14.73 -5.91 24.82
CA LEU A 604 15.39 -4.64 25.16
C LEU A 604 14.84 -4.14 26.50
N GLN A 605 15.73 -3.85 27.45
CA GLN A 605 15.38 -3.45 28.82
C GLN A 605 16.23 -2.26 29.26
N LYS A 606 15.63 -1.33 29.99
CA LYS A 606 16.35 -0.26 30.70
C LYS A 606 16.81 -0.80 32.06
N ASP A 607 18.09 -1.14 32.18
CA ASP A 607 18.72 -1.52 33.45
C ASP A 607 19.08 -0.28 34.29
N SER A 608 19.59 -0.50 35.51
CA SER A 608 20.11 0.57 36.38
C SER A 608 21.36 1.26 35.84
N GLY A 609 22.08 0.61 34.91
CA GLY A 609 23.21 1.20 34.18
C GLY A 609 22.81 1.98 32.93
N ASP A 610 21.56 1.88 32.48
CA ASP A 610 21.07 2.51 31.25
C ASP A 610 20.55 3.91 31.58
N THR A 611 21.42 4.91 31.43
CA THR A 611 21.31 6.22 32.10
C THR A 611 20.37 7.24 31.45
N ALA A 612 19.92 7.09 30.21
CA ALA A 612 19.07 8.09 29.57
C ALA A 612 17.70 8.19 30.27
N ALA A 613 17.11 9.39 30.34
CA ALA A 613 15.87 9.63 31.07
C ALA A 613 14.68 8.80 30.55
N TYR A 614 14.67 8.48 29.25
CA TYR A 614 13.79 7.50 28.63
C TYR A 614 14.42 6.93 27.36
N TYR A 615 13.84 5.84 26.87
CA TYR A 615 14.05 5.31 25.52
C TYR A 615 12.67 5.05 24.93
N THR A 616 12.37 5.61 23.76
CA THR A 616 11.22 5.21 22.95
C THR A 616 11.74 4.20 21.93
N ILE A 617 11.31 2.94 22.03
CA ILE A 617 11.69 1.87 21.11
C ILE A 617 10.58 1.75 20.06
N ASP A 618 10.96 1.89 18.80
CA ASP A 618 10.06 1.85 17.65
C ASP A 618 9.97 0.43 17.09
N LEU A 619 11.10 -0.09 16.64
CA LEU A 619 11.23 -1.43 16.05
C LEU A 619 12.63 -2.00 16.24
N ILE A 620 12.78 -3.29 15.94
CA ILE A 620 14.09 -3.93 15.75
C ILE A 620 14.17 -4.66 14.41
N ASP A 621 15.34 -4.63 13.77
CA ASP A 621 15.66 -5.52 12.65
C ASP A 621 16.54 -6.69 13.16
N LEU A 622 16.19 -7.94 12.86
CA LEU A 622 16.99 -9.13 13.16
C LEU A 622 17.51 -9.78 11.88
N GLU A 623 18.83 -9.89 11.72
CA GLU A 623 19.47 -10.42 10.50
C GLU A 623 20.39 -11.61 10.79
N GLN A 624 20.41 -12.59 9.88
CA GLN A 624 21.42 -13.65 9.85
C GLN A 624 22.55 -13.25 8.88
N VAL A 625 23.50 -12.49 9.40
CA VAL A 625 24.67 -12.01 8.67
C VAL A 625 25.63 -13.17 8.41
N GLU A 626 26.00 -13.36 7.14
CA GLU A 626 27.04 -14.30 6.70
C GLU A 626 28.44 -13.80 7.06
N ALA A 627 29.43 -14.69 7.14
CA ALA A 627 30.81 -14.33 7.45
C ALA A 627 31.40 -13.26 6.48
N PRO A 628 32.36 -12.43 6.92
CA PRO A 628 32.96 -11.40 6.06
C PRO A 628 33.60 -12.01 4.82
N GLN A 629 33.39 -11.36 3.66
CA GLN A 629 34.03 -11.78 2.41
C GLN A 629 35.56 -11.63 2.50
N THR A 630 36.27 -12.42 1.69
CA THR A 630 37.71 -12.31 1.48
C THR A 630 38.03 -11.58 0.17
N MET A 631 39.22 -10.97 0.08
CA MET A 631 39.69 -10.28 -1.13
C MET A 631 39.63 -11.20 -2.37
N PRO A 632 38.91 -10.83 -3.45
CA PRO A 632 38.90 -11.62 -4.67
C PRO A 632 40.26 -11.65 -5.38
N ALA A 633 40.48 -12.67 -6.20
CA ALA A 633 41.63 -12.72 -7.08
C ALA A 633 41.67 -11.51 -8.04
N ASN A 634 42.88 -11.04 -8.34
CA ASN A 634 43.17 -9.87 -9.17
C ASN A 634 42.68 -8.50 -8.62
N PHE A 635 42.42 -8.38 -7.32
CA PHE A 635 42.24 -7.09 -6.61
C PHE A 635 43.55 -6.66 -5.92
N VAL A 636 43.60 -5.41 -5.43
CA VAL A 636 44.63 -4.91 -4.49
C VAL A 636 43.97 -4.31 -3.25
N SER A 637 44.53 -4.51 -2.07
CA SER A 637 43.95 -3.99 -0.82
C SER A 637 44.45 -2.59 -0.48
N ILE A 638 43.56 -1.72 0.04
CA ILE A 638 43.94 -0.38 0.52
C ILE A 638 45.02 -0.40 1.61
N THR A 639 45.09 -1.47 2.42
CA THR A 639 46.12 -1.64 3.47
C THR A 639 47.53 -1.80 2.89
N SER A 640 47.65 -2.21 1.61
CA SER A 640 48.93 -2.22 0.89
C SER A 640 49.41 -0.81 0.48
N PHE A 641 48.58 0.22 0.68
CA PHE A 641 48.86 1.62 0.37
C PHE A 641 48.82 2.54 1.61
N GLY A 642 48.83 1.94 2.81
CA GLY A 642 48.95 2.66 4.08
C GLY A 642 47.64 2.83 4.86
N ALA A 643 46.51 2.29 4.38
CA ALA A 643 45.25 2.34 5.13
C ALA A 643 45.29 1.46 6.39
N ILE A 644 44.68 1.91 7.48
CA ILE A 644 44.67 1.23 8.79
C ILE A 644 43.23 1.11 9.29
N ALA A 645 42.85 -0.11 9.69
CA ALA A 645 41.52 -0.38 10.23
C ALA A 645 41.39 0.12 11.68
N ASP A 646 40.24 0.72 11.99
CA ASP A 646 39.78 1.05 13.33
C ASP A 646 40.69 2.01 14.13
N ASP A 647 41.42 2.89 13.42
CA ASP A 647 42.21 3.98 14.02
C ASP A 647 41.58 5.38 13.78
N THR A 648 42.35 6.45 14.01
CA THR A 648 41.93 7.85 13.80
C THR A 648 42.69 8.56 12.67
N GLY A 649 43.38 7.80 11.80
CA GLY A 649 44.05 8.29 10.61
C GLY A 649 43.08 8.49 9.45
N ASP A 650 43.52 9.16 8.38
CA ASP A 650 42.76 9.30 7.14
C ASP A 650 43.23 8.31 6.07
N ASP A 651 42.31 7.51 5.57
CA ASP A 651 42.55 6.50 4.54
C ASP A 651 42.29 7.03 3.11
N THR A 652 41.78 8.26 2.94
CA THR A 652 41.39 8.81 1.62
C THR A 652 42.51 8.67 0.59
N GLN A 653 43.74 9.07 0.95
CA GLN A 653 44.87 8.97 0.03
C GLN A 653 45.30 7.51 -0.23
N ALA A 654 45.16 6.61 0.74
CA ALA A 654 45.45 5.18 0.54
C ALA A 654 44.43 4.53 -0.41
N ILE A 655 43.15 4.90 -0.32
CA ILE A 655 42.09 4.49 -1.26
C ILE A 655 42.40 5.01 -2.67
N LEU A 656 42.74 6.30 -2.82
CA LEU A 656 43.10 6.90 -4.12
C LEU A 656 44.37 6.29 -4.74
N ASN A 657 45.37 5.96 -3.90
CA ASN A 657 46.58 5.25 -4.31
C ASN A 657 46.25 3.84 -4.80
N ALA A 658 45.37 3.11 -4.09
CA ALA A 658 44.93 1.78 -4.49
C ALA A 658 44.15 1.81 -5.83
N ILE A 659 43.27 2.79 -6.03
CA ILE A 659 42.53 2.97 -7.31
C ILE A 659 43.52 3.24 -8.45
N SER A 660 44.49 4.13 -8.24
CA SER A 660 45.51 4.47 -9.23
C SER A 660 46.41 3.28 -9.58
N ASN A 661 46.81 2.49 -8.58
CA ASN A 661 47.57 1.26 -8.77
C ASN A 661 46.75 0.20 -9.51
N ALA A 662 45.47 0.01 -9.15
CA ALA A 662 44.61 -0.96 -9.79
C ALA A 662 44.43 -0.69 -11.29
N LYS A 663 44.14 0.57 -11.67
CA LYS A 663 44.05 1.00 -13.07
C LYS A 663 45.37 0.81 -13.82
N SER A 664 46.49 1.26 -13.26
CA SER A 664 47.81 1.21 -13.93
C SER A 664 48.41 -0.19 -14.04
N THR A 665 47.98 -1.15 -13.22
CA THR A 665 48.48 -2.54 -13.23
C THR A 665 47.48 -3.57 -13.80
N GLY A 666 46.36 -3.12 -14.38
CA GLY A 666 45.36 -4.01 -15.00
C GLY A 666 44.60 -4.90 -13.99
N LYS A 667 44.46 -4.44 -12.75
CA LYS A 667 43.71 -5.14 -11.70
C LYS A 667 42.21 -4.96 -11.92
N ALA A 668 41.43 -5.94 -11.45
CA ALA A 668 39.98 -5.90 -11.53
C ALA A 668 39.38 -4.83 -10.60
N GLY A 669 40.06 -4.47 -9.52
CA GLY A 669 39.56 -3.51 -8.55
C GLY A 669 40.38 -3.33 -7.28
N VAL A 670 39.80 -2.57 -6.35
CA VAL A 670 40.31 -2.25 -5.01
C VAL A 670 39.48 -2.96 -3.95
N TRP A 671 40.16 -3.56 -2.99
CA TRP A 671 39.59 -4.25 -1.85
C TRP A 671 39.74 -3.44 -0.57
N ILE A 672 38.63 -3.26 0.13
CA ILE A 672 38.52 -2.63 1.44
C ILE A 672 38.18 -3.76 2.42
N PRO A 673 39.08 -4.14 3.35
CA PRO A 673 38.83 -5.25 4.25
C PRO A 673 37.78 -4.89 5.33
N SER A 674 37.56 -5.81 6.27
CA SER A 674 36.79 -5.52 7.48
C SER A 674 37.50 -4.48 8.34
N GLY A 675 36.73 -3.65 9.04
CA GLY A 675 37.18 -2.51 9.83
C GLY A 675 36.48 -1.21 9.44
N ALA A 676 36.58 -0.21 10.32
CA ALA A 676 36.32 1.17 9.99
C ALA A 676 37.56 1.82 9.36
N PHE A 677 37.35 2.62 8.32
CA PHE A 677 38.38 3.42 7.64
C PHE A 677 37.85 4.85 7.52
N ASN A 678 38.62 5.85 7.91
CA ASN A 678 38.14 7.22 7.92
C ASN A 678 38.45 7.91 6.59
N ILE A 679 37.58 8.82 6.16
CA ILE A 679 37.81 9.70 5.02
C ILE A 679 37.65 11.16 5.44
N ASN A 680 38.57 12.01 4.97
CA ASN A 680 38.53 13.48 5.06
C ASN A 680 38.36 14.17 3.68
N GLY A 681 38.26 13.40 2.59
CA GLY A 681 38.15 13.92 1.23
C GLY A 681 37.21 13.14 0.32
N ARG A 682 37.27 13.45 -0.99
CA ARG A 682 36.42 12.82 -2.02
C ARG A 682 37.14 11.68 -2.73
N VAL A 683 36.46 10.56 -2.92
CA VAL A 683 36.97 9.41 -3.68
C VAL A 683 36.36 9.41 -5.08
N ALA A 684 37.17 9.72 -6.10
CA ALA A 684 36.71 9.80 -7.49
C ALA A 684 36.63 8.41 -8.15
N LEU A 685 35.48 8.11 -8.75
CA LEU A 685 35.15 6.81 -9.33
C LEU A 685 34.88 6.90 -10.83
N ASP A 686 35.71 6.20 -11.59
CA ASP A 686 35.59 5.92 -13.03
C ASP A 686 36.25 4.56 -13.26
N ASN A 687 35.69 3.71 -14.13
CA ASN A 687 36.27 2.46 -14.62
C ASN A 687 37.04 1.65 -13.56
N ILE A 688 36.36 1.31 -12.45
CA ILE A 688 36.96 0.68 -11.27
C ILE A 688 35.92 -0.10 -10.46
N HIS A 689 36.32 -1.23 -9.87
CA HIS A 689 35.52 -1.99 -8.91
C HIS A 689 36.06 -1.77 -7.49
N LEU A 690 35.30 -1.10 -6.62
CA LEU A 690 35.53 -1.06 -5.18
C LEU A 690 34.69 -2.14 -4.51
N ARG A 691 35.31 -2.96 -3.67
CA ARG A 691 34.62 -4.01 -2.92
C ARG A 691 34.99 -4.00 -1.45
N GLY A 692 33.99 -4.09 -0.57
CA GLY A 692 34.15 -4.36 0.86
C GLY A 692 33.94 -5.83 1.24
N ALA A 693 34.11 -6.12 2.52
CA ALA A 693 33.87 -7.43 3.13
C ALA A 693 32.38 -7.71 3.45
N GLY A 694 31.48 -6.76 3.18
CA GLY A 694 30.08 -6.75 3.56
C GLY A 694 29.72 -5.45 4.31
N PRO A 695 28.48 -4.93 4.19
CA PRO A 695 28.09 -3.66 4.81
C PRO A 695 28.06 -3.69 6.35
N TRP A 696 28.06 -4.89 6.96
CA TRP A 696 28.23 -5.09 8.40
C TRP A 696 29.69 -5.07 8.87
N TYR A 697 30.66 -5.18 7.95
CA TYR A 697 32.08 -5.42 8.25
C TYR A 697 33.01 -4.32 7.77
N THR A 698 32.73 -3.73 6.60
CA THR A 698 33.49 -2.61 6.04
C THR A 698 32.69 -1.33 6.24
N ARG A 699 33.28 -0.36 6.95
CA ARG A 699 32.70 0.97 7.16
C ARG A 699 33.68 2.04 6.67
N LEU A 700 33.30 2.81 5.65
CA LEU A 700 33.94 4.11 5.42
C LEU A 700 33.24 5.16 6.26
N GLN A 701 34.00 5.88 7.08
CA GLN A 701 33.53 6.87 8.03
C GLN A 701 33.92 8.26 7.53
N ALA A 702 32.95 9.09 7.14
CA ALA A 702 33.22 10.51 6.94
C ALA A 702 33.55 11.16 8.29
N THR A 703 34.58 12.01 8.30
CA THR A 703 35.04 12.69 9.52
C THR A 703 34.44 14.08 9.69
N ASN A 704 34.09 14.76 8.60
CA ASN A 704 33.48 16.08 8.59
C ASN A 704 32.22 16.09 7.70
N VAL A 705 32.05 17.16 6.93
CA VAL A 705 31.01 17.36 5.93
C VAL A 705 31.69 17.52 4.57
N GLY A 706 31.24 16.74 3.59
CA GLY A 706 31.67 16.88 2.19
C GLY A 706 32.62 15.78 1.68
N GLU A 707 32.91 14.78 2.50
CA GLU A 707 33.55 13.52 2.11
C GLU A 707 32.54 12.54 1.53
N HIS A 708 32.83 11.96 0.36
CA HIS A 708 31.91 11.08 -0.38
C HIS A 708 32.59 10.45 -1.60
N PHE A 709 31.89 9.52 -2.22
CA PHE A 709 32.22 9.06 -3.57
C PHE A 709 31.66 10.03 -4.62
N ILE A 710 32.46 10.38 -5.63
CA ILE A 710 32.00 11.11 -6.81
C ILE A 710 32.16 10.26 -8.06
N GLY A 711 31.08 10.12 -8.83
CA GLY A 711 31.14 9.55 -10.18
C GLY A 711 31.82 10.53 -11.14
N THR A 712 32.85 10.07 -11.86
CA THR A 712 33.55 10.84 -12.89
C THR A 712 33.59 10.14 -14.26
N GLY A 713 32.89 9.01 -14.40
CA GLY A 713 32.91 8.17 -15.60
C GLY A 713 32.07 6.90 -15.46
N GLY A 714 32.16 6.03 -16.48
CA GLY A 714 31.41 4.77 -16.56
C GLY A 714 32.13 3.57 -15.95
N ASN A 715 31.51 2.38 -16.01
CA ASN A 715 32.01 1.10 -15.51
C ASN A 715 32.52 1.16 -14.05
N VAL A 716 31.83 1.94 -13.22
CA VAL A 716 32.05 2.00 -11.76
C VAL A 716 31.26 0.86 -11.11
N LYS A 717 31.94 0.03 -10.31
CA LYS A 717 31.30 -1.00 -9.49
C LYS A 717 31.60 -0.71 -8.02
N VAL A 718 30.58 -0.53 -7.18
CA VAL A 718 30.76 -0.36 -5.71
C VAL A 718 29.91 -1.41 -5.01
N VAL A 719 30.55 -2.33 -4.28
CA VAL A 719 29.86 -3.54 -3.81
C VAL A 719 30.25 -3.91 -2.37
N ASP A 720 29.26 -4.32 -1.57
CA ASP A 720 29.43 -4.97 -0.26
C ASP A 720 30.19 -4.11 0.79
N LEU A 721 29.79 -2.85 1.00
CA LEU A 721 30.37 -1.95 2.02
C LEU A 721 29.33 -1.03 2.65
N SER A 722 29.69 -0.36 3.76
CA SER A 722 28.89 0.75 4.30
C SER A 722 29.64 2.08 4.24
N TYR A 723 28.88 3.16 4.06
CA TYR A 723 29.30 4.55 4.26
C TYR A 723 28.52 5.08 5.47
N VAL A 724 29.20 5.74 6.39
CA VAL A 724 28.59 6.42 7.53
C VAL A 724 29.09 7.86 7.54
N GLY A 725 28.14 8.80 7.45
CA GLY A 725 28.43 10.23 7.48
C GLY A 725 28.69 10.76 8.89
N ASN A 726 28.85 12.08 8.99
CA ASN A 726 28.89 12.82 10.26
C ASN A 726 27.88 14.00 10.24
N VAL A 727 26.84 13.91 9.41
CA VAL A 727 25.82 14.96 9.25
C VAL A 727 24.84 14.91 10.42
N VAL A 728 24.45 16.09 10.92
CA VAL A 728 23.60 16.27 12.12
C VAL A 728 22.47 17.30 11.92
N GLU A 729 22.44 17.97 10.77
CA GLU A 729 21.41 18.91 10.32
C GLU A 729 21.42 18.96 8.79
N ARG A 730 20.52 19.69 8.14
CA ARG A 730 20.53 19.86 6.69
C ARG A 730 21.16 21.19 6.27
N ASN A 731 22.32 21.15 5.64
CA ASN A 731 22.95 22.31 5.01
C ASN A 731 23.13 22.06 3.50
N ASP A 732 22.15 22.51 2.70
CA ASP A 732 22.11 22.26 1.26
C ASP A 732 23.35 22.77 0.49
N GLY A 733 24.01 23.82 0.99
CA GLY A 733 25.18 24.44 0.36
C GLY A 733 26.51 23.78 0.70
N ALA A 734 26.66 23.23 1.91
CA ALA A 734 27.88 22.57 2.38
C ALA A 734 27.83 21.05 2.12
N ASP A 735 26.76 20.39 2.55
CA ASP A 735 26.74 18.94 2.65
C ASP A 735 26.54 18.26 1.30
N ARG A 736 26.95 16.99 1.26
CA ARG A 736 27.04 16.17 0.05
C ARG A 736 26.28 14.85 0.21
N ALA A 737 25.93 14.24 -0.91
CA ALA A 737 25.41 12.88 -0.91
C ALA A 737 26.56 11.89 -0.71
N ALA A 738 26.31 10.70 -0.14
CA ALA A 738 27.34 9.66 -0.01
C ALA A 738 27.88 9.20 -1.38
N PHE A 739 27.04 9.28 -2.42
CA PHE A 739 27.39 9.15 -3.83
C PHE A 739 26.80 10.34 -4.62
N GLU A 740 27.65 11.21 -5.18
CA GLU A 740 27.24 12.33 -6.05
C GLU A 740 27.86 12.18 -7.46
N GLU A 741 27.44 13.02 -8.41
CA GLU A 741 28.03 13.18 -9.75
C GLU A 741 27.69 12.06 -10.76
N ASN A 742 28.55 11.83 -11.76
CA ASN A 742 28.25 11.15 -13.02
C ASN A 742 28.79 9.71 -13.04
N PHE A 743 27.91 8.72 -13.03
CA PHE A 743 28.26 7.30 -13.05
C PHE A 743 28.26 6.68 -14.46
N GLY A 744 28.12 7.50 -15.51
CA GLY A 744 28.30 7.10 -16.91
C GLY A 744 27.47 5.89 -17.33
N THR A 745 28.03 5.07 -18.22
CA THR A 745 27.43 3.81 -18.69
C THR A 745 28.03 2.59 -17.99
N GLY A 746 27.25 1.52 -17.84
CA GLY A 746 27.77 0.21 -17.38
C GLY A 746 28.06 0.10 -15.87
N SER A 747 27.72 1.11 -15.07
CA SER A 747 28.00 1.12 -13.63
C SER A 747 27.00 0.29 -12.81
N LEU A 748 27.39 -0.10 -11.59
CA LEU A 748 26.62 -0.92 -10.64
C LEU A 748 26.97 -0.52 -9.20
N ILE A 749 25.98 -0.25 -8.36
CA ILE A 749 26.14 -0.13 -6.91
C ILE A 749 25.27 -1.20 -6.25
N GLN A 750 25.87 -2.06 -5.42
CA GLN A 750 25.19 -3.25 -4.88
C GLN A 750 25.51 -3.48 -3.39
N ASN A 751 24.49 -3.73 -2.57
CA ASN A 751 24.67 -4.06 -1.14
C ASN A 751 25.49 -3.00 -0.39
N VAL A 752 25.13 -1.74 -0.62
CA VAL A 752 25.70 -0.59 0.08
C VAL A 752 24.71 -0.08 1.11
N TRP A 753 25.19 0.11 2.34
CA TRP A 753 24.44 0.69 3.46
C TRP A 753 24.97 2.11 3.70
N ILE A 754 24.10 3.11 3.62
CA ILE A 754 24.41 4.52 3.90
C ILE A 754 23.69 4.97 5.17
N GLU A 755 24.41 5.64 6.06
CA GLU A 755 23.89 6.22 7.30
C GLU A 755 24.36 7.68 7.42
N HIS A 756 23.55 8.55 8.04
CA HIS A 756 23.95 9.90 8.49
C HIS A 756 24.61 10.81 7.44
N ALA A 757 24.19 10.69 6.19
CA ALA A 757 24.55 11.61 5.08
C ALA A 757 23.50 12.73 4.93
N LYS A 758 23.76 13.78 4.12
CA LYS A 758 22.67 14.66 3.68
C LYS A 758 21.71 13.85 2.82
N ALA A 759 22.19 13.34 1.68
CA ALA A 759 21.44 12.42 0.85
C ALA A 759 22.21 11.10 0.68
N GLY A 760 21.50 10.00 0.40
CA GLY A 760 22.17 8.74 0.08
C GLY A 760 22.88 8.84 -1.28
N TYR A 761 22.11 9.14 -2.32
CA TYR A 761 22.59 9.22 -3.70
C TYR A 761 22.05 10.50 -4.35
N TRP A 762 22.90 11.21 -5.10
CA TRP A 762 22.53 12.37 -5.91
C TRP A 762 23.18 12.24 -7.30
N ILE A 763 22.55 11.41 -8.13
CA ILE A 763 23.07 10.99 -9.43
C ILE A 763 22.83 12.10 -10.46
N ARG A 764 23.87 12.50 -11.22
CA ARG A 764 23.87 13.68 -12.11
C ARG A 764 23.92 13.33 -13.61
N PRO A 765 23.71 14.32 -14.52
CA PRO A 765 23.67 14.06 -15.96
C PRO A 765 24.95 13.41 -16.50
N GLY A 766 24.78 12.62 -17.57
CA GLY A 766 25.82 11.76 -18.13
C GLY A 766 25.70 10.29 -17.67
N THR A 767 24.97 10.04 -16.59
CA THR A 767 24.63 8.69 -16.14
C THR A 767 23.55 8.06 -17.02
N ASP A 768 23.86 6.93 -17.65
CA ASP A 768 23.00 6.21 -18.60
C ASP A 768 23.16 4.69 -18.43
N GLY A 769 22.19 4.03 -17.78
CA GLY A 769 22.28 2.59 -17.49
C GLY A 769 23.09 2.24 -16.24
N LEU A 770 22.99 3.05 -15.18
CA LEU A 770 23.38 2.68 -13.82
C LEU A 770 22.32 1.73 -13.22
N TYR A 771 22.79 0.76 -12.41
CA TYR A 771 21.93 -0.05 -11.55
C TYR A 771 22.34 0.12 -10.09
N ILE A 772 21.39 0.46 -9.21
CA ILE A 772 21.56 0.49 -7.75
C ILE A 772 20.67 -0.61 -7.15
N VAL A 773 21.24 -1.57 -6.41
CA VAL A 773 20.49 -2.77 -5.99
C VAL A 773 20.81 -3.27 -4.57
N ASN A 774 19.79 -3.77 -3.87
CA ASN A 774 19.91 -4.37 -2.53
C ASN A 774 20.55 -3.40 -1.52
N GLY A 775 20.15 -2.12 -1.54
CA GLY A 775 20.74 -1.06 -0.72
C GLY A 775 20.02 -0.80 0.60
N ARG A 776 20.67 -0.09 1.51
CA ARG A 776 20.01 0.51 2.69
C ARG A 776 20.41 1.99 2.78
N VAL A 777 19.44 2.86 3.04
CA VAL A 777 19.68 4.27 3.37
C VAL A 777 18.93 4.55 4.67
N ARG A 778 19.66 4.90 5.73
CA ARG A 778 19.11 5.22 7.04
C ARG A 778 19.44 6.66 7.40
N ASN A 779 18.48 7.36 8.00
CA ASN A 779 18.71 8.60 8.75
C ASN A 779 19.41 9.71 7.92
N SER A 780 19.07 9.83 6.63
CA SER A 780 19.54 10.91 5.76
C SER A 780 18.83 12.24 6.09
N PHE A 781 19.52 13.37 6.03
CA PHE A 781 18.97 14.70 6.41
C PHE A 781 18.23 15.41 5.27
N ALA A 782 18.30 14.86 4.06
CA ALA A 782 17.48 15.14 2.89
C ALA A 782 17.14 13.78 2.23
N ASP A 783 17.12 13.75 0.90
CA ASP A 783 16.69 12.64 0.05
C ASP A 783 17.35 11.30 0.39
N GLY A 784 16.62 10.20 0.27
CA GLY A 784 17.25 8.88 0.26
C GLY A 784 18.05 8.68 -1.03
N ILE A 785 17.38 8.82 -2.17
CA ILE A 785 17.92 8.66 -3.52
C ILE A 785 17.33 9.75 -4.42
N ASN A 786 18.16 10.60 -5.02
CA ASN A 786 17.76 11.52 -6.09
C ASN A 786 18.45 11.17 -7.42
N LEU A 787 17.66 10.91 -8.45
CA LEU A 787 18.11 10.88 -9.84
C LEU A 787 17.91 12.29 -10.41
N HIS A 788 18.97 13.09 -10.45
CA HIS A 788 18.90 14.53 -10.70
C HIS A 788 19.41 14.92 -12.10
N ALA A 789 18.53 15.52 -12.89
CA ALA A 789 18.78 16.13 -14.19
C ALA A 789 19.37 15.21 -15.28
N GLY A 790 18.58 14.90 -16.31
CA GLY A 790 19.10 14.24 -17.52
C GLY A 790 19.65 12.81 -17.31
N VAL A 791 19.33 12.15 -16.19
CA VAL A 791 19.71 10.75 -15.92
C VAL A 791 18.88 9.82 -16.79
N LYS A 792 19.48 8.75 -17.33
CA LYS A 792 18.84 7.86 -18.31
C LYS A 792 18.94 6.38 -17.97
N ASN A 793 17.93 5.62 -18.39
CA ASN A 793 17.89 4.15 -18.39
C ASN A 793 18.33 3.51 -17.04
N THR A 794 18.16 4.24 -15.95
CA THR A 794 18.77 3.93 -14.65
C THR A 794 17.73 3.31 -13.73
N MET A 795 18.09 2.22 -13.07
CA MET A 795 17.20 1.52 -12.15
C MET A 795 17.75 1.54 -10.73
N VAL A 796 16.85 1.75 -9.77
CA VAL A 796 17.03 1.41 -8.37
C VAL A 796 16.12 0.23 -8.08
N SER A 797 16.59 -0.76 -7.31
CA SER A 797 15.70 -1.84 -6.86
C SER A 797 16.13 -2.52 -5.56
N HIS A 798 15.17 -3.00 -4.77
CA HIS A 798 15.43 -3.62 -3.47
C HIS A 798 16.26 -2.74 -2.53
N VAL A 799 16.15 -1.42 -2.67
CA VAL A 799 16.69 -0.47 -1.69
C VAL A 799 15.64 -0.23 -0.62
N HIS A 800 16.07 -0.25 0.64
CA HIS A 800 15.26 0.20 1.76
C HIS A 800 15.75 1.56 2.25
N ALA A 801 14.94 2.61 2.06
CA ALA A 801 15.15 3.92 2.67
C ALA A 801 14.26 4.05 3.91
N ARG A 802 14.85 4.44 5.06
CA ARG A 802 14.11 4.65 6.32
C ARG A 802 14.58 5.95 6.98
N ASN A 803 13.65 6.74 7.52
CA ASN A 803 13.94 7.95 8.31
C ASN A 803 14.65 9.07 7.52
N THR A 804 14.27 9.31 6.26
CA THR A 804 14.85 10.37 5.41
C THR A 804 14.35 11.77 5.83
N GLY A 805 15.05 12.83 5.40
CA GLY A 805 14.75 14.24 5.71
C GLY A 805 14.23 15.06 4.52
N ASP A 806 13.98 14.36 3.42
CA ASP A 806 13.26 14.77 2.21
C ASP A 806 12.81 13.47 1.50
N ASP A 807 12.39 13.58 0.24
CA ASP A 807 11.98 12.47 -0.63
C ASP A 807 12.85 11.21 -0.47
N ALA A 808 12.26 10.11 0.00
CA ALA A 808 13.01 8.86 0.15
C ALA A 808 13.54 8.36 -1.22
N PHE A 809 12.79 8.59 -2.30
CA PHE A 809 13.15 8.28 -3.68
C PHE A 809 12.60 9.33 -4.66
N ALA A 810 13.46 10.19 -5.22
CA ALA A 810 13.10 11.25 -6.16
C ALA A 810 13.70 11.06 -7.56
N MET A 811 12.88 11.25 -8.60
CA MET A 811 13.36 11.47 -9.98
C MET A 811 13.18 12.94 -10.33
N TRP A 812 14.20 13.77 -10.10
CA TRP A 812 14.12 15.20 -10.36
C TRP A 812 14.69 15.58 -11.74
N SER A 813 13.82 15.86 -12.71
CA SER A 813 14.25 16.51 -13.97
C SER A 813 14.47 18.00 -13.73
N ASP A 814 15.73 18.46 -13.69
CA ASP A 814 16.09 19.88 -13.57
C ASP A 814 16.97 20.33 -14.74
N GLY A 815 16.52 21.32 -15.52
CA GLY A 815 17.14 21.76 -16.77
C GLY A 815 17.17 20.71 -17.90
N ALA A 816 17.23 19.42 -17.58
CA ALA A 816 17.26 18.28 -18.49
C ALA A 816 16.32 17.16 -18.00
N ILE A 817 15.63 16.54 -18.96
CA ILE A 817 14.63 15.49 -18.75
C ILE A 817 15.31 14.17 -18.33
N ASN A 818 14.90 13.63 -17.17
CA ASN A 818 15.18 12.24 -16.82
C ASN A 818 14.34 11.31 -17.72
N GLU A 819 14.96 10.28 -18.30
CA GLU A 819 14.37 9.46 -19.35
C GLU A 819 14.51 7.96 -19.06
N ASN A 820 13.39 7.24 -19.01
CA ASN A 820 13.33 5.80 -18.76
C ASN A 820 14.02 5.37 -17.44
N CYS A 821 13.92 6.19 -16.39
CA CYS A 821 14.38 5.82 -15.05
C CYS A 821 13.32 4.99 -14.32
N THR A 822 13.73 4.11 -13.41
CA THR A 822 12.84 3.17 -12.71
C THR A 822 13.24 3.00 -11.24
N PHE A 823 12.26 3.10 -10.34
CA PHE A 823 12.33 2.58 -8.97
C PHE A 823 11.48 1.30 -8.92
N ARG A 824 12.03 0.18 -8.42
CA ARG A 824 11.34 -1.11 -8.48
C ARG A 824 11.61 -2.02 -7.29
N TYR A 825 10.58 -2.61 -6.68
CA TYR A 825 10.75 -3.43 -5.47
C TYR A 825 11.50 -2.66 -4.37
N ASP A 826 11.22 -1.37 -4.21
CA ASP A 826 11.87 -0.52 -3.22
C ASP A 826 10.94 -0.30 -2.02
N THR A 827 11.51 -0.20 -0.81
CA THR A 827 10.75 0.13 0.41
C THR A 827 11.17 1.51 0.92
N ALA A 828 10.19 2.40 1.05
CA ALA A 828 10.35 3.73 1.59
C ALA A 828 9.48 3.87 2.84
N GLN A 829 10.08 4.14 4.00
CA GLN A 829 9.41 4.12 5.30
C GLN A 829 9.80 5.37 6.10
N LEU A 830 8.82 6.07 6.67
CA LEU A 830 9.06 7.17 7.61
C LEU A 830 9.92 8.34 7.07
N PRO A 831 9.64 8.91 5.88
CA PRO A 831 10.21 10.22 5.53
C PRO A 831 9.65 11.28 6.49
N ASN A 832 10.54 11.97 7.20
CA ASN A 832 10.20 13.00 8.19
C ASN A 832 9.62 14.27 7.52
N LEU A 833 9.99 14.47 6.26
CA LEU A 833 9.57 15.55 5.37
C LEU A 833 9.46 14.97 3.96
N ALA A 834 8.54 15.50 3.14
CA ALA A 834 8.35 15.10 1.75
C ALA A 834 7.99 13.61 1.57
N ASN A 835 8.16 13.07 0.37
CA ASN A 835 7.40 11.91 -0.10
C ASN A 835 8.13 10.58 0.15
N THR A 836 7.40 9.47 0.10
CA THR A 836 8.08 8.16 -0.04
C THR A 836 8.63 7.98 -1.46
N PHE A 837 7.91 8.47 -2.48
CA PHE A 837 8.39 8.55 -3.86
C PHE A 837 7.98 9.87 -4.53
N ALA A 838 8.83 10.41 -5.41
CA ALA A 838 8.51 11.60 -6.19
C ALA A 838 9.03 11.52 -7.63
N ILE A 839 8.23 12.02 -8.57
CA ILE A 839 8.57 12.11 -10.00
C ILE A 839 8.31 13.55 -10.46
N TYR A 840 9.40 14.30 -10.64
CA TYR A 840 9.36 15.69 -11.09
C TYR A 840 9.65 15.77 -12.59
N ASN A 841 8.57 15.98 -13.36
CA ASN A 841 8.55 15.98 -14.83
C ASN A 841 9.16 14.67 -15.42
N GLY A 842 9.52 14.67 -16.71
CA GLY A 842 10.41 13.67 -17.30
C GLY A 842 9.79 12.88 -18.45
N ARG A 843 10.40 11.75 -18.81
CA ARG A 843 9.92 10.85 -19.88
C ARG A 843 9.97 9.39 -19.47
N ASP A 844 8.86 8.68 -19.66
CA ASP A 844 8.78 7.21 -19.51
C ASP A 844 9.32 6.67 -18.17
N ASN A 845 9.22 7.47 -17.12
CA ASN A 845 9.73 7.17 -15.77
C ASN A 845 8.74 6.32 -14.97
N LYS A 846 9.25 5.42 -14.11
CA LYS A 846 8.45 4.32 -13.54
C LYS A 846 8.68 4.12 -12.04
N LEU A 847 7.61 3.87 -11.31
CA LEU A 847 7.59 3.33 -9.95
C LEU A 847 6.83 2.00 -9.97
N LEU A 848 7.50 0.89 -9.71
CA LEU A 848 6.98 -0.47 -9.94
C LEU A 848 7.14 -1.35 -8.69
N ASP A 849 6.15 -2.16 -8.35
CA ASP A 849 6.29 -3.23 -7.35
C ASP A 849 6.80 -2.76 -5.96
N SER A 850 6.62 -1.49 -5.58
CA SER A 850 7.26 -0.89 -4.39
C SER A 850 6.30 -0.74 -3.20
N VAL A 851 6.84 -0.38 -2.03
CA VAL A 851 6.06 -0.05 -0.82
C VAL A 851 6.45 1.32 -0.29
N GLY A 852 5.46 2.18 -0.04
CA GLY A 852 5.61 3.45 0.67
C GLY A 852 4.82 3.43 1.99
N ALA A 853 5.47 3.74 3.11
CA ALA A 853 4.87 3.67 4.44
C ALA A 853 5.13 4.93 5.29
N ASP A 854 4.11 5.32 6.06
CA ASP A 854 4.20 6.22 7.22
C ASP A 854 4.86 7.60 6.98
N THR A 855 4.40 8.33 5.96
CA THR A 855 4.90 9.70 5.68
C THR A 855 4.51 10.72 6.76
N HIS A 856 5.36 11.71 7.04
CA HIS A 856 5.13 12.70 8.09
C HIS A 856 4.60 14.05 7.55
N TYR A 857 5.42 15.07 7.37
CA TYR A 857 5.00 16.41 6.91
C TYR A 857 5.32 16.69 5.43
N ALA A 858 4.56 17.58 4.77
CA ALA A 858 4.72 17.98 3.37
C ALA A 858 4.74 16.81 2.37
N SER A 859 3.90 15.79 2.57
CA SER A 859 4.18 14.44 2.07
C SER A 859 3.04 13.72 1.32
N SER A 860 3.41 12.91 0.34
CA SER A 860 2.60 11.88 -0.33
C SER A 860 3.27 10.50 -0.31
N GLY A 861 2.49 9.46 -0.55
CA GLY A 861 3.00 8.15 -0.96
C GLY A 861 3.77 8.26 -2.28
N VAL A 862 3.13 8.80 -3.31
CA VAL A 862 3.82 9.28 -4.52
C VAL A 862 3.32 10.65 -4.94
N LEU A 863 4.27 11.56 -5.20
CA LEU A 863 4.02 12.87 -5.81
C LEU A 863 4.46 12.87 -7.29
N ILE A 864 3.56 13.22 -8.20
CA ILE A 864 3.84 13.41 -9.63
C ILE A 864 3.54 14.86 -9.96
N THR A 865 4.56 15.68 -10.21
CA THR A 865 4.37 17.14 -10.41
C THR A 865 5.40 17.83 -11.31
N ASP A 866 5.05 19.01 -11.81
CA ASP A 866 5.93 19.94 -12.52
C ASP A 866 6.44 21.09 -11.60
N TRP A 867 6.37 20.92 -10.28
CA TRP A 867 6.66 21.97 -9.29
C TRP A 867 8.06 22.59 -9.39
N PHE A 868 9.11 21.81 -9.69
CA PHE A 868 10.49 22.31 -9.65
C PHE A 868 11.00 22.85 -11.01
N ALA A 869 10.79 22.15 -12.12
CA ALA A 869 11.25 22.61 -13.44
C ALA A 869 10.13 22.95 -14.44
N ASP A 870 10.43 23.85 -15.38
CA ASP A 870 9.55 24.23 -16.51
C ASP A 870 9.61 23.19 -17.65
N LEU A 871 9.51 21.91 -17.31
CA LEU A 871 9.68 20.76 -18.22
C LEU A 871 8.34 20.01 -18.44
N PRO A 872 8.17 19.30 -19.57
CA PRO A 872 6.99 18.46 -19.79
C PRO A 872 7.09 17.11 -19.07
N PHE A 873 5.94 16.46 -18.87
CA PHE A 873 5.85 15.00 -18.80
C PHE A 873 5.67 14.46 -20.23
N LEU A 874 6.43 13.43 -20.61
CA LEU A 874 6.42 12.83 -21.95
C LEU A 874 6.28 11.30 -21.87
N GLY A 875 5.70 10.70 -22.91
CA GLY A 875 5.48 9.25 -22.93
C GLY A 875 4.45 8.81 -21.88
N THR A 876 4.73 7.72 -21.15
CA THR A 876 3.90 7.28 -20.01
C THR A 876 4.70 7.27 -18.71
N THR A 877 4.26 8.03 -17.71
CA THR A 877 4.73 7.89 -16.32
C THR A 877 3.92 6.79 -15.65
N GLU A 878 4.60 5.79 -15.09
CA GLU A 878 3.96 4.58 -14.56
C GLU A 878 4.08 4.46 -13.04
N VAL A 879 2.98 4.18 -12.36
CA VAL A 879 2.92 3.74 -10.96
C VAL A 879 2.17 2.41 -10.93
N LYS A 880 2.89 1.28 -10.80
CA LYS A 880 2.29 -0.06 -10.95
C LYS A 880 2.60 -1.00 -9.80
N ARG A 881 1.58 -1.73 -9.32
CA ARG A 881 1.70 -2.76 -8.27
C ARG A 881 2.36 -2.22 -6.99
N VAL A 882 2.03 -0.98 -6.63
CA VAL A 882 2.58 -0.27 -5.45
C VAL A 882 1.60 -0.35 -4.29
N THR A 883 2.08 -0.56 -3.07
CA THR A 883 1.24 -0.45 -1.85
C THR A 883 1.66 0.76 -1.02
N PHE A 884 0.70 1.61 -0.69
CA PHE A 884 0.86 2.79 0.15
C PHE A 884 0.13 2.60 1.49
N ASN A 885 0.87 2.58 2.59
CA ASN A 885 0.34 2.37 3.93
C ASN A 885 0.48 3.64 4.76
N ARG A 886 -0.65 4.21 5.22
CA ARG A 886 -0.67 5.39 6.11
C ARG A 886 0.09 6.60 5.56
N THR A 887 0.05 6.82 4.25
CA THR A 887 0.73 7.94 3.59
C THR A 887 -0.20 9.11 3.29
N GLY A 888 0.38 10.25 2.88
CA GLY A 888 -0.29 11.55 2.79
C GLY A 888 -0.02 12.38 4.05
N GLY A 889 -0.03 13.71 3.89
CA GLY A 889 0.32 14.67 4.93
C GLY A 889 -0.06 16.11 4.58
N GLU A 890 0.16 17.02 5.51
CA GLU A 890 -0.15 18.44 5.35
C GLU A 890 0.82 19.12 4.39
N GLN A 891 0.32 19.87 3.41
CA GLN A 891 1.10 20.70 2.47
C GLN A 891 0.73 22.19 2.63
N THR A 892 0.46 22.57 3.88
CA THR A 892 -0.10 23.88 4.26
C THR A 892 0.83 25.05 3.91
N VAL A 893 2.14 24.88 4.10
CA VAL A 893 3.19 25.86 3.74
C VAL A 893 3.36 26.01 2.22
N ASN A 894 3.59 24.90 1.50
CA ASN A 894 3.96 24.95 0.09
C ASN A 894 2.78 25.20 -0.87
N PHE A 895 1.59 24.71 -0.52
CA PHE A 895 0.44 24.61 -1.42
C PHE A 895 -0.92 24.97 -0.76
N SER A 896 -0.93 25.30 0.54
CA SER A 896 -2.14 25.59 1.33
C SER A 896 -3.27 24.56 1.17
N MET A 897 -2.90 23.29 1.02
CA MET A 897 -3.83 22.14 0.92
C MET A 897 -3.20 20.92 1.60
N ASN A 898 -3.96 19.82 1.71
CA ASN A 898 -3.43 18.53 2.16
C ASN A 898 -3.16 17.62 0.96
N ALA A 899 -2.16 16.75 1.08
CA ALA A 899 -1.76 15.83 0.02
C ALA A 899 -2.43 14.46 0.19
N GLY A 900 -2.76 13.82 -0.94
CA GLY A 900 -3.24 12.44 -0.95
C GLY A 900 -2.08 11.44 -0.89
N ALA A 901 -2.39 10.16 -0.66
CA ALA A 901 -1.40 9.08 -0.74
C ALA A 901 -0.82 8.95 -2.16
N VAL A 902 -1.65 9.02 -3.20
CA VAL A 902 -1.21 9.28 -4.58
C VAL A 902 -1.60 10.72 -4.92
N TRP A 903 -0.64 11.57 -5.29
CA TRP A 903 -0.91 12.97 -5.63
C TRP A 903 -0.34 13.36 -6.98
N ILE A 904 -1.22 13.69 -7.93
CA ILE A 904 -0.88 14.21 -9.26
C ILE A 904 -1.15 15.73 -9.24
N HIS A 905 -0.10 16.55 -9.36
CA HIS A 905 -0.19 17.98 -9.09
C HIS A 905 0.43 18.85 -10.19
N GLY A 906 -0.36 19.76 -10.76
CA GLY A 906 0.12 20.76 -11.72
C GLY A 906 0.41 22.12 -11.05
N VAL A 907 1.45 22.81 -11.50
CA VAL A 907 1.92 24.08 -10.92
C VAL A 907 2.23 25.12 -11.98
N ARG A 908 2.86 24.73 -13.10
CA ARG A 908 3.26 25.64 -14.18
C ARG A 908 2.46 25.44 -15.46
N ARG A 909 2.12 24.19 -15.80
CA ARG A 909 1.56 23.83 -17.11
C ARG A 909 0.63 22.61 -17.05
N GLU A 910 0.16 22.19 -18.22
CA GLU A 910 -0.59 20.97 -18.42
C GLU A 910 0.30 19.72 -18.26
N ILE A 911 -0.27 18.66 -17.68
CA ILE A 911 0.32 17.32 -17.68
C ILE A 911 -0.34 16.55 -18.82
N SER A 912 0.32 16.58 -19.98
CA SER A 912 -0.14 16.01 -21.25
C SER A 912 0.52 14.67 -21.61
N GLY A 913 1.62 14.31 -20.92
CA GLY A 913 2.11 12.93 -20.87
C GLY A 913 1.13 12.03 -20.12
N HIS A 914 1.04 10.76 -20.50
CA HIS A 914 0.11 9.82 -19.90
C HIS A 914 0.55 9.44 -18.48
N ILE A 915 -0.37 9.52 -17.51
CA ILE A 915 -0.14 9.03 -16.14
C ILE A 915 -0.93 7.74 -15.95
N LEU A 916 -0.23 6.63 -15.71
CA LEU A 916 -0.82 5.30 -15.54
C LEU A 916 -0.64 4.80 -14.11
N VAL A 917 -1.73 4.66 -13.38
CA VAL A 917 -1.79 4.09 -12.02
C VAL A 917 -2.50 2.73 -12.11
N GLU A 918 -1.76 1.64 -11.87
CA GLU A 918 -2.23 0.28 -12.14
C GLU A 918 -1.93 -0.69 -10.97
N ASP A 919 -2.90 -1.49 -10.55
CA ASP A 919 -2.76 -2.46 -9.44
C ASP A 919 -2.31 -1.85 -8.10
N VAL A 920 -2.62 -0.57 -7.85
CA VAL A 920 -2.15 0.18 -6.67
C VAL A 920 -3.09 -0.03 -5.47
N GLU A 921 -2.51 -0.27 -4.30
CA GLU A 921 -3.23 -0.33 -3.03
C GLU A 921 -2.92 0.90 -2.18
N ILE A 922 -3.96 1.48 -1.58
CA ILE A 922 -3.86 2.62 -0.67
C ILE A 922 -4.62 2.25 0.59
N ASN A 923 -3.88 1.99 1.67
CA ASN A 923 -4.42 1.59 2.96
C ASN A 923 -4.22 2.73 3.97
N ASP A 924 -5.31 3.14 4.62
CA ASP A 924 -5.32 4.00 5.80
C ASP A 924 -4.66 5.40 5.58
N SER A 925 -4.86 6.03 4.42
CA SER A 925 -4.22 7.30 4.05
C SER A 925 -4.61 8.46 4.98
N THR A 926 -3.66 9.32 5.35
CA THR A 926 -3.87 10.38 6.36
C THR A 926 -4.92 11.41 5.93
N PHE A 927 -5.01 11.69 4.63
CA PHE A 927 -6.07 12.50 4.04
C PHE A 927 -6.70 11.71 2.88
N SER A 928 -6.71 12.25 1.67
CA SER A 928 -7.33 11.59 0.52
C SER A 928 -6.50 10.41 0.00
N GLY A 929 -7.17 9.44 -0.60
CA GLY A 929 -6.50 8.28 -1.21
C GLY A 929 -5.71 8.69 -2.44
N LEU A 930 -6.42 9.13 -3.49
CA LEU A 930 -5.81 9.72 -4.68
C LEU A 930 -6.31 11.15 -4.90
N LYS A 931 -5.38 12.09 -5.06
CA LYS A 931 -5.65 13.51 -5.31
C LYS A 931 -5.12 13.95 -6.68
N ILE A 932 -5.91 14.73 -7.39
CA ILE A 932 -5.49 15.43 -8.61
C ILE A 932 -5.73 16.92 -8.41
N SER A 933 -4.71 17.79 -8.46
CA SER A 933 -4.92 19.22 -8.22
C SER A 933 -4.01 20.15 -9.00
N TRP A 934 -4.31 21.45 -8.97
CA TRP A 934 -3.44 22.48 -9.53
C TRP A 934 -3.23 23.67 -8.58
N GLY A 935 -2.00 24.19 -8.53
CA GLY A 935 -1.66 25.51 -7.99
C GLY A 935 -1.06 25.54 -6.58
N LYS A 936 -0.24 26.58 -6.32
CA LYS A 936 0.48 26.81 -5.05
C LYS A 936 -0.35 27.41 -3.91
N GLY A 937 -1.66 27.15 -3.85
CA GLY A 937 -2.50 27.75 -2.81
C GLY A 937 -4.00 27.58 -3.01
N ALA A 938 -4.74 27.69 -1.91
CA ALA A 938 -6.21 27.74 -1.92
C ALA A 938 -6.75 28.96 -2.68
N SER A 939 -6.02 30.08 -2.70
CA SER A 939 -6.28 31.21 -3.58
C SER A 939 -5.40 31.12 -4.83
N THR A 940 -5.98 30.71 -5.95
CA THR A 940 -5.28 30.72 -7.25
C THR A 940 -5.46 32.05 -7.98
N ASN A 941 -4.45 32.45 -8.76
CA ASN A 941 -4.52 33.58 -9.69
C ASN A 941 -3.90 33.14 -11.03
N PRO A 942 -4.68 32.94 -12.11
CA PRO A 942 -6.13 33.14 -12.20
C PRO A 942 -6.92 32.22 -11.24
N PRO A 943 -8.12 32.63 -10.79
CA PRO A 943 -8.97 31.86 -9.86
C PRO A 943 -9.54 30.56 -10.45
N VAL A 944 -9.34 30.35 -11.76
CA VAL A 944 -9.80 29.20 -12.53
C VAL A 944 -8.64 28.77 -13.41
N ASN A 945 -8.00 27.65 -13.07
CA ASN A 945 -6.90 27.09 -13.86
C ASN A 945 -7.44 26.40 -15.13
N ASN A 946 -6.79 26.59 -16.28
CA ASN A 946 -7.17 25.94 -17.55
C ASN A 946 -6.12 24.94 -18.08
N TYR A 947 -5.01 24.73 -17.37
CA TYR A 947 -4.04 23.68 -17.67
C TYR A 947 -4.58 22.32 -17.21
N ALA A 948 -4.73 21.40 -18.15
CA ALA A 948 -5.33 20.09 -17.90
C ALA A 948 -4.33 19.05 -17.40
N ILE A 949 -4.83 18.07 -16.65
CA ILE A 949 -4.09 16.84 -16.30
C ILE A 949 -4.80 15.66 -17.00
N SER A 950 -4.29 15.28 -18.18
CA SER A 950 -4.90 14.25 -19.03
C SER A 950 -3.95 13.86 -20.19
N PRO A 951 -3.88 12.56 -20.57
CA PRO A 951 -4.71 11.46 -20.07
C PRO A 951 -4.19 10.87 -18.76
N VAL A 952 -5.12 10.53 -17.87
CA VAL A 952 -4.85 9.69 -16.69
C VAL A 952 -5.59 8.37 -16.84
N THR A 953 -4.96 7.26 -16.43
CA THR A 953 -5.60 5.94 -16.35
C THR A 953 -5.45 5.40 -14.94
N LEU A 954 -6.57 5.07 -14.31
CA LEU A 954 -6.66 4.41 -13.01
C LEU A 954 -7.22 2.99 -13.24
N LYS A 955 -6.42 1.95 -12.96
CA LYS A 955 -6.81 0.56 -13.17
C LYS A 955 -6.49 -0.29 -11.93
N ASN A 956 -7.43 -1.09 -11.46
CA ASN A 956 -7.24 -1.97 -10.30
C ASN A 956 -6.69 -1.21 -9.07
N VAL A 957 -7.27 -0.05 -8.74
CA VAL A 957 -6.81 0.81 -7.65
C VAL A 957 -7.73 0.61 -6.44
N ALA A 958 -7.21 0.06 -5.35
CA ALA A 958 -7.98 -0.22 -4.14
C ALA A 958 -7.65 0.80 -3.04
N ILE A 959 -8.65 1.53 -2.56
CA ILE A 959 -8.51 2.57 -1.54
C ILE A 959 -9.34 2.16 -0.31
N LYS A 960 -8.68 2.06 0.85
CA LYS A 960 -9.25 1.57 2.11
C LYS A 960 -8.95 2.56 3.23
N GLY A 961 -9.95 3.00 3.99
CA GLY A 961 -9.76 3.79 5.21
C GLY A 961 -9.17 5.20 5.00
N ALA A 962 -9.49 5.88 3.90
CA ALA A 962 -8.95 7.23 3.65
C ALA A 962 -9.47 8.26 4.67
N GLY A 963 -8.58 8.98 5.34
CA GLY A 963 -8.89 9.98 6.37
C GLY A 963 -9.72 11.18 5.89
N THR A 964 -9.81 11.42 4.58
CA THR A 964 -10.85 12.27 3.99
C THR A 964 -11.59 11.56 2.86
N TYR A 965 -11.27 11.83 1.59
CA TYR A 965 -11.98 11.30 0.43
C TYR A 965 -11.20 10.18 -0.25
N GLY A 966 -11.90 9.20 -0.83
CA GLY A 966 -11.24 8.17 -1.65
C GLY A 966 -10.51 8.79 -2.84
N LEU A 967 -11.23 9.56 -3.64
CA LEU A 967 -10.71 10.39 -4.71
C LEU A 967 -10.98 11.88 -4.42
N GLU A 968 -10.02 12.76 -4.72
CA GLU A 968 -10.15 14.21 -4.53
C GLU A 968 -9.64 14.97 -5.76
N THR A 969 -10.35 16.02 -6.18
CA THR A 969 -9.84 16.99 -7.16
C THR A 969 -9.86 18.41 -6.61
N PHE A 970 -8.92 19.26 -7.03
CA PHE A 970 -8.89 20.69 -6.67
C PHE A 970 -8.40 21.59 -7.81
N ASN A 971 -9.27 22.48 -8.30
CA ASN A 971 -9.04 23.46 -9.38
C ASN A 971 -8.32 22.89 -10.63
N VAL A 972 -8.69 21.69 -11.07
CA VAL A 972 -8.03 21.02 -12.19
C VAL A 972 -9.06 20.57 -13.24
N PRO A 973 -8.92 20.99 -14.51
CA PRO A 973 -9.61 20.36 -15.63
C PRO A 973 -8.84 19.11 -16.10
N GLY A 974 -9.54 18.16 -16.73
CA GLY A 974 -8.90 16.97 -17.30
C GLY A 974 -9.81 15.74 -17.25
N THR A 975 -9.22 14.58 -17.56
CA THR A 975 -9.92 13.31 -17.70
C THR A 975 -9.11 12.14 -17.16
N ALA A 976 -9.77 11.28 -16.37
CA ALA A 976 -9.23 9.98 -15.96
C ALA A 976 -10.13 8.84 -16.44
N THR A 977 -9.55 7.82 -17.07
CA THR A 977 -10.24 6.56 -17.40
C THR A 977 -10.09 5.60 -16.22
N CYS A 978 -11.22 5.10 -15.70
CA CYS A 978 -11.26 4.38 -14.42
C CYS A 978 -11.85 2.98 -14.58
N THR A 979 -11.07 1.96 -14.24
CA THR A 979 -11.47 0.53 -14.30
C THR A 979 -11.10 -0.17 -13.01
N ASN A 980 -12.05 -0.80 -12.33
CA ASN A 980 -11.82 -1.50 -11.06
C ASN A 980 -11.12 -0.60 -10.01
N VAL A 981 -11.57 0.66 -9.89
CA VAL A 981 -11.17 1.56 -8.82
C VAL A 981 -12.19 1.43 -7.69
N THR A 982 -11.76 0.95 -6.53
CA THR A 982 -12.64 0.69 -5.37
C THR A 982 -12.29 1.61 -4.21
N VAL A 983 -13.31 2.14 -3.54
CA VAL A 983 -13.16 2.97 -2.33
C VAL A 983 -13.98 2.36 -1.19
N THR A 984 -13.35 2.20 -0.04
CA THR A 984 -13.95 1.66 1.18
C THR A 984 -13.50 2.46 2.40
N GLY A 985 -14.39 2.71 3.36
CA GLY A 985 -14.06 3.37 4.63
C GLY A 985 -13.52 4.81 4.54
N ALA A 986 -13.73 5.54 3.43
CA ALA A 986 -13.29 6.93 3.30
C ALA A 986 -14.15 7.88 4.15
N ALA A 987 -13.55 8.54 5.13
CA ALA A 987 -14.24 9.22 6.23
C ALA A 987 -15.10 10.43 5.82
N SER A 988 -14.78 11.08 4.69
CA SER A 988 -15.55 12.19 4.12
C SER A 988 -16.37 11.80 2.88
N GLY A 989 -16.19 10.59 2.36
CA GLY A 989 -16.93 10.05 1.21
C GLY A 989 -16.06 9.56 0.05
N GLY A 990 -16.70 8.96 -0.95
CA GLY A 990 -16.03 8.31 -2.07
C GLY A 990 -15.21 9.23 -2.98
N LEU A 991 -15.82 10.34 -3.40
CA LEU A 991 -15.25 11.32 -4.34
C LEU A 991 -15.61 12.75 -3.91
N LEU A 992 -14.61 13.64 -3.87
CA LEU A 992 -14.80 15.09 -3.94
C LEU A 992 -14.29 15.60 -5.30
N ASN A 993 -15.19 16.05 -6.17
CA ASN A 993 -14.83 16.65 -7.46
C ASN A 993 -15.02 18.18 -7.41
N HIS A 994 -14.01 18.92 -6.95
CA HIS A 994 -14.15 20.37 -6.73
C HIS A 994 -14.48 21.10 -8.04
N ASP A 995 -15.47 22.00 -7.96
CA ASP A 995 -16.08 22.74 -9.10
C ASP A 995 -16.63 21.86 -10.25
N ASN A 996 -16.66 20.53 -10.11
CA ASN A 996 -16.99 19.55 -11.16
C ASN A 996 -16.19 19.71 -12.46
N ARG A 997 -14.91 20.13 -12.38
CA ARG A 997 -14.09 20.46 -13.56
C ARG A 997 -13.32 19.28 -14.16
N TYR A 998 -13.20 18.18 -13.41
CA TYR A 998 -12.48 16.98 -13.83
C TYR A 998 -13.45 15.84 -14.14
N THR A 999 -13.22 15.09 -15.22
CA THR A 999 -14.13 14.02 -15.67
C THR A 999 -13.56 12.64 -15.39
N PHE A 1000 -14.22 11.88 -14.52
CA PHE A 1000 -13.91 10.47 -14.24
C PHE A 1000 -14.75 9.53 -15.12
N ASN A 1001 -14.14 9.00 -16.18
CA ASN A 1001 -14.76 8.06 -17.09
C ASN A 1001 -14.75 6.64 -16.49
N LYS A 1002 -15.78 6.30 -15.70
CA LYS A 1002 -15.97 4.96 -15.13
C LYS A 1002 -16.30 3.94 -16.23
N VAL A 1003 -15.41 2.97 -16.46
CA VAL A 1003 -15.56 1.92 -17.49
C VAL A 1003 -16.29 0.69 -16.93
N SER A 1004 -15.70 0.03 -15.93
CA SER A 1004 -16.28 -1.15 -15.27
C SER A 1004 -15.65 -1.39 -13.90
N GLY A 1005 -16.32 -2.13 -13.01
CA GLY A 1005 -15.78 -2.57 -11.72
C GLY A 1005 -15.55 -1.48 -10.65
N ASN A 1006 -15.85 -0.20 -10.93
CA ASN A 1006 -15.64 0.88 -9.97
C ASN A 1006 -16.73 0.89 -8.89
N THR A 1007 -16.36 1.00 -7.61
CA THR A 1007 -17.31 0.93 -6.47
C THR A 1007 -16.94 1.87 -5.33
N GLY A 1008 -17.94 2.36 -4.59
CA GLY A 1008 -17.75 3.17 -3.37
C GLY A 1008 -17.49 4.67 -3.60
N TRP A 1009 -17.52 5.14 -4.85
CA TRP A 1009 -17.35 6.52 -5.28
C TRP A 1009 -18.05 6.76 -6.62
#